data_AF-A0A2W5YAA3-F1
#
_entry.id   AF-A0A2W5YAA3-F1
#
_cell.length_a   1.000
_cell.length_b   1.000
_cell.length_c   1.000
_cell.angle_alpha   90.00
_cell.angle_beta   90.00
_cell.angle_gamma   90.00
#
_symmetry.space_group_name_H-M   'P 1'
#
loop_
_entity.id
_entity.type
_entity.pdbx_description
1 polymer ?
#
loop_
_entity_poly.entity_id
_entity_poly.type
_entity_poly.pdbx_seq_one_letter_code
_entity_poly.pdbx_strand_id
1 'polypeptide(L)'
;MITEALAGKTLLVTGSTGFLGKSIVEKLLRSVPDVGRIYLAIRSSARRPAAQRLQREVLSSPAFGRLKAELGEAEFERLTAAKLAVLEIDLGHDGLGLSNESLNKLRECQIVIHSAAAVEFDNPADLSAQTNLLGAARLVETLTKTGSQPHLVHVSTAYVGGMLRGLVKEELPHDPGLNWRHEAAVLTTLRPAVEEESRRPEVLEKLRKQARSRLGPAGTPAQARQVERLREKWVKDRLVERGRVHARSLGFTDIYAFTKAMAERAVTELRGEIPLSILRPSIIESALAEPQPGWLEGFRMAEPIIFGFGRAVLRDFSGLPDSLLDIIPADYVVNAVLAVAASPPPAGEYRVYHAASGSRNPLRLRDMYEQSGEFFGKHPLRDRWGQAIGTPTWTFPSRGELTAKGKLALRAVGAAQQLVERLPLGARSTHWSDDLTEQQAKLERSLNLADLYGVYTEVDCIYDTHNLISLWERLPPSERATFPFDPATFSWHHYFQEVHLPTVIRMARADTGPRQGPGPSGSTAPKPETSTALNTLQRRAGRTDVMAVFDVDGTLIETNVVEYFFWMRLKDQPLSEWPRFLAQMAAQSPRWLYLERRSRAEFQRSFYREYEGLEAEEMRLLGREALQAVTLRRIYPEGMRRIRRHKEAGHRVLLLTGAVDVVVEPLAELLGVDLDCAHLLQKDGLFTGDLRSPPSVGEARASLLQEYAGRHAVNLAESFAYADAISDLPMLELVGTPVVINPDARLSQHADQRGWRVERWKMAPGNWRLPMPDPRSATYREAARR
;
A
#
# COMPACT_ATOMS: atom_id res chain seq x y z
N MET A 1 27.96 -35.11 -14.73
CA MET A 1 28.15 -33.64 -14.75
C MET A 1 26.78 -32.93 -14.71
N ILE A 2 26.63 -31.60 -14.61
CA ILE A 2 25.31 -30.96 -14.34
C ILE A 2 24.32 -31.24 -15.48
N THR A 3 24.69 -30.86 -16.71
CA THR A 3 23.83 -31.05 -17.90
C THR A 3 23.42 -32.50 -18.09
N GLU A 4 24.40 -33.40 -18.05
CA GLU A 4 24.23 -34.84 -18.17
C GLU A 4 23.38 -35.46 -17.04
N ALA A 5 23.59 -35.05 -15.79
CA ALA A 5 22.85 -35.60 -14.64
C ALA A 5 21.38 -35.16 -14.64
N LEU A 6 21.09 -33.99 -15.22
CA LEU A 6 19.74 -33.45 -15.36
C LEU A 6 19.06 -33.85 -16.68
N ALA A 7 19.81 -34.40 -17.64
CA ALA A 7 19.26 -34.89 -18.90
C ALA A 7 18.22 -36.00 -18.68
N GLY A 8 17.08 -35.90 -19.37
CA GLY A 8 15.96 -36.82 -19.26
C GLY A 8 15.23 -36.82 -17.91
N LYS A 9 15.65 -36.01 -16.93
CA LYS A 9 15.02 -35.97 -15.61
C LYS A 9 13.69 -35.21 -15.63
N THR A 10 12.76 -35.68 -14.80
CA THR A 10 11.52 -35.00 -14.45
C THR A 10 11.70 -34.29 -13.12
N LEU A 11 11.49 -32.97 -13.12
CA LEU A 11 11.69 -32.10 -11.97
C LEU A 11 10.36 -31.52 -11.49
N LEU A 12 10.21 -31.34 -10.18
CA LEU A 12 9.23 -30.43 -9.59
C LEU A 12 9.92 -29.19 -9.06
N VAL A 13 9.45 -28.00 -9.46
CA VAL A 13 9.91 -26.72 -8.90
C VAL A 13 8.76 -26.04 -8.16
N THR A 14 8.90 -25.88 -6.84
CA THR A 14 7.97 -25.07 -6.04
C THR A 14 8.45 -23.64 -5.93
N GLY A 15 7.54 -22.67 -5.80
CA GLY A 15 7.92 -21.25 -5.77
C GLY A 15 8.33 -20.74 -7.15
N SER A 16 7.90 -21.42 -8.22
CA SER A 16 8.15 -21.09 -9.63
C SER A 16 7.58 -19.73 -10.07
N THR A 17 6.67 -19.17 -9.30
CA THR A 17 6.12 -17.81 -9.49
C THR A 17 6.94 -16.72 -8.79
N GLY A 18 7.95 -17.09 -7.99
CA GLY A 18 8.85 -16.17 -7.30
C GLY A 18 10.13 -15.88 -8.09
N PHE A 19 10.89 -14.90 -7.60
CA PHE A 19 12.14 -14.41 -8.19
C PHE A 19 13.12 -15.53 -8.56
N LEU A 20 13.57 -16.32 -7.57
CA LEU A 20 14.54 -17.38 -7.76
C LEU A 20 13.97 -18.54 -8.61
N GLY A 21 12.71 -18.91 -8.40
CA GLY A 21 12.05 -20.00 -9.11
C GLY A 21 11.95 -19.75 -10.62
N LYS A 22 11.62 -18.51 -11.04
CA LYS A 22 11.62 -18.13 -12.47
C LYS A 22 12.99 -18.28 -13.09
N SER A 23 14.03 -17.80 -12.41
CA SER A 23 15.41 -17.89 -12.89
C SER A 23 15.90 -19.34 -12.97
N ILE A 24 15.52 -20.21 -12.02
CA ILE A 24 15.81 -21.66 -12.09
C ILE A 24 15.17 -22.28 -13.34
N VAL A 25 13.89 -21.99 -13.59
CA VAL A 25 13.16 -22.54 -14.75
C VAL A 25 13.74 -22.02 -16.06
N GLU A 26 14.05 -20.73 -16.15
CA GLU A 26 14.72 -20.14 -17.32
C GLU A 26 16.06 -20.82 -17.59
N LYS A 27 16.90 -20.95 -16.56
CA LYS A 27 18.23 -21.54 -16.68
C LYS A 27 18.16 -23.01 -17.10
N LEU A 28 17.20 -23.78 -16.58
CA LEU A 28 16.96 -25.16 -17.01
C LEU A 28 16.60 -25.23 -18.50
N LEU A 29 15.66 -24.40 -18.96
CA LEU A 29 15.25 -24.40 -20.37
C LEU A 29 16.36 -23.98 -21.32
N ARG A 30 17.19 -23.01 -20.92
CA ARG A 30 18.25 -22.46 -21.77
C ARG A 30 19.53 -23.29 -21.75
N SER A 31 19.94 -23.79 -20.58
CA SER A 31 21.25 -24.44 -20.40
C SER A 31 21.17 -25.97 -20.22
N VAL A 32 19.97 -26.55 -20.10
CA VAL A 32 19.76 -28.01 -20.01
C VAL A 32 18.64 -28.42 -20.99
N PRO A 33 18.84 -28.31 -22.31
CA PRO A 33 17.78 -28.56 -23.31
C PRO A 33 17.23 -30.01 -23.27
N ASP A 34 18.06 -30.96 -22.84
CA ASP A 34 17.70 -32.36 -22.73
C ASP A 34 16.96 -32.72 -21.43
N VAL A 35 16.66 -31.74 -20.55
CA VAL A 35 15.80 -31.96 -19.39
C VAL A 35 14.46 -32.56 -19.82
N GLY A 36 13.95 -33.56 -19.11
CA GLY A 36 12.74 -34.30 -19.52
C GLY A 36 11.48 -33.44 -19.42
N ARG A 37 10.95 -33.29 -18.21
CA ARG A 37 9.74 -32.52 -17.90
C ARG A 37 9.95 -31.70 -16.63
N ILE A 38 9.46 -30.47 -16.61
CA ILE A 38 9.52 -29.59 -15.44
C ILE A 38 8.08 -29.28 -15.01
N TYR A 39 7.66 -29.90 -13.90
CA TYR A 39 6.43 -29.57 -13.22
C TYR A 39 6.62 -28.31 -12.38
N LEU A 40 5.71 -27.35 -12.53
CA LEU A 40 5.69 -26.10 -11.81
C LEU A 40 4.56 -26.13 -10.78
N ALA A 41 4.92 -26.08 -9.49
CA ALA A 41 3.95 -26.06 -8.41
C ALA A 41 3.25 -24.68 -8.36
N ILE A 42 2.02 -24.61 -8.88
CA ILE A 42 1.25 -23.36 -8.96
C ILE A 42 -0.17 -23.63 -8.51
N ARG A 43 -0.61 -22.99 -7.42
CA ARG A 43 -2.01 -23.06 -6.95
C ARG A 43 -2.94 -22.16 -7.77
N SER A 44 -4.22 -22.50 -7.90
CA SER A 44 -5.22 -21.53 -8.34
C SER A 44 -5.40 -20.40 -7.32
N SER A 45 -5.94 -19.28 -7.79
CA SER A 45 -6.37 -18.15 -6.94
C SER A 45 -7.85 -17.90 -7.18
N ALA A 46 -8.52 -17.22 -6.25
CA ALA A 46 -9.94 -16.86 -6.39
C ALA A 46 -10.28 -16.12 -7.71
N ARG A 47 -9.28 -15.47 -8.32
CA ARG A 47 -9.44 -14.70 -9.57
C ARG A 47 -8.94 -15.42 -10.82
N ARG A 48 -8.07 -16.44 -10.68
CA ARG A 48 -7.33 -17.04 -11.81
C ARG A 48 -6.99 -18.51 -11.57
N PRO A 49 -7.30 -19.41 -12.53
CA PRO A 49 -6.82 -20.78 -12.53
C PRO A 49 -5.29 -20.89 -12.63
N ALA A 50 -4.71 -21.98 -12.12
CA ALA A 50 -3.26 -22.21 -12.10
C ALA A 50 -2.60 -22.12 -13.49
N ALA A 51 -3.22 -22.65 -14.55
CA ALA A 51 -2.70 -22.58 -15.92
C ALA A 51 -2.56 -21.14 -16.44
N GLN A 52 -3.51 -20.25 -16.12
CA GLN A 52 -3.41 -18.84 -16.50
C GLN A 52 -2.32 -18.11 -15.70
N ARG A 53 -2.05 -18.54 -14.46
CA ARG A 53 -0.96 -18.00 -13.65
C ARG A 53 0.41 -18.36 -14.22
N LEU A 54 0.60 -19.57 -14.77
CA LEU A 54 1.84 -19.91 -15.49
C LEU A 54 2.15 -18.89 -16.59
N GLN A 55 1.18 -18.64 -17.46
CA GLN A 55 1.36 -17.71 -18.58
C GLN A 55 1.64 -16.28 -18.10
N ARG A 56 0.82 -15.77 -17.16
CA ARG A 56 0.90 -14.37 -16.72
C ARG A 56 2.02 -14.09 -15.72
N GLU A 57 2.28 -14.99 -14.78
CA GLU A 57 3.20 -14.72 -13.67
C GLU A 57 4.60 -15.25 -13.92
N VAL A 58 4.75 -16.27 -14.77
CA VAL A 58 6.05 -16.91 -15.06
C VAL A 58 6.51 -16.56 -16.48
N LEU A 59 5.81 -17.02 -17.53
CA LEU A 59 6.29 -16.92 -18.92
C LEU A 59 6.26 -15.50 -19.51
N SER A 60 5.45 -14.61 -18.94
CA SER A 60 5.48 -13.17 -19.28
C SER A 60 6.53 -12.37 -18.53
N SER A 61 7.22 -13.00 -17.57
CA SER A 61 8.27 -12.36 -16.78
C SER A 61 9.45 -11.94 -17.67
N PRO A 62 10.07 -10.77 -17.44
CA PRO A 62 11.29 -10.36 -18.15
C PRO A 62 12.46 -11.36 -17.97
N ALA A 63 12.42 -12.23 -16.96
CA ALA A 63 13.36 -13.35 -16.82
C ALA A 63 13.49 -14.15 -18.13
N PHE A 64 12.38 -14.43 -18.83
CA PHE A 64 12.38 -15.20 -20.07
C PHE A 64 12.67 -14.34 -21.32
N GLY A 65 12.92 -13.04 -21.15
CA GLY A 65 13.09 -12.10 -22.27
C GLY A 65 14.25 -12.47 -23.18
N ARG A 66 15.39 -12.86 -22.60
CA ARG A 66 16.56 -13.35 -23.36
C ARG A 66 16.21 -14.60 -24.17
N LEU A 67 15.65 -15.62 -23.52
CA LEU A 67 15.29 -16.88 -24.17
C LEU A 67 14.28 -16.68 -25.31
N LYS A 68 13.29 -15.79 -25.11
CA LYS A 68 12.34 -15.39 -26.16
C LYS A 68 13.01 -14.68 -27.33
N ALA A 69 13.97 -13.80 -27.07
CA ALA A 69 14.70 -13.09 -28.11
C ALA A 69 15.59 -14.04 -28.93
N GLU A 70 16.21 -15.03 -28.28
CA GLU A 70 17.07 -16.03 -28.94
C GLU A 70 16.28 -17.06 -29.77
N LEU A 71 15.12 -17.51 -29.29
CA LEU A 71 14.31 -18.56 -29.95
C LEU A 71 13.23 -18.01 -30.90
N GLY A 72 12.70 -16.83 -30.62
CA GLY A 72 11.44 -16.33 -31.20
C GLY A 72 10.20 -16.89 -30.48
N GLU A 73 9.07 -16.18 -30.56
CA GLU A 73 7.85 -16.51 -29.80
C GLU A 73 7.30 -17.91 -30.10
N ALA A 74 7.21 -18.31 -31.38
CA ALA A 74 6.65 -19.61 -31.75
C ALA A 74 7.50 -20.80 -31.25
N GLU A 75 8.82 -20.66 -31.28
CA GLU A 75 9.75 -21.68 -30.77
C GLU A 75 9.71 -21.74 -29.24
N PHE A 76 9.68 -20.57 -28.60
CA PHE A 76 9.54 -20.47 -27.14
C PHE A 76 8.24 -21.11 -26.65
N GLU A 77 7.10 -20.85 -27.31
CA GLU A 77 5.83 -21.49 -27.01
C GLU A 77 5.90 -23.01 -27.19
N ARG A 78 6.54 -23.49 -28.26
CA ARG A 78 6.71 -24.94 -28.48
C ARG A 78 7.59 -25.58 -27.41
N LEU A 79 8.73 -24.97 -27.09
CA LEU A 79 9.65 -25.44 -26.05
C LEU A 79 8.96 -25.50 -24.69
N THR A 80 8.28 -24.41 -24.30
CA THR A 80 7.60 -24.34 -22.99
C THR A 80 6.43 -25.31 -22.91
N ALA A 81 5.64 -25.50 -23.97
CA ALA A 81 4.59 -26.52 -24.02
C ALA A 81 5.17 -27.96 -23.93
N ALA A 82 6.33 -28.19 -24.56
CA ALA A 82 6.98 -29.49 -24.54
C ALA A 82 7.62 -29.83 -23.18
N LYS A 83 8.21 -28.83 -22.50
CA LYS A 83 9.01 -29.05 -21.29
C LYS A 83 8.30 -28.70 -19.99
N LEU A 84 7.36 -27.76 -19.98
CA LEU A 84 6.70 -27.30 -18.76
C LEU A 84 5.30 -27.91 -18.61
N ALA A 85 4.91 -28.17 -17.37
CA ALA A 85 3.54 -28.50 -17.02
C ALA A 85 3.19 -27.94 -15.64
N VAL A 86 1.93 -27.54 -15.44
CA VAL A 86 1.47 -27.10 -14.11
C VAL A 86 1.09 -28.32 -13.28
N LEU A 87 1.61 -28.39 -12.06
CA LEU A 87 1.11 -29.29 -11.02
C LEU A 87 0.47 -28.43 -9.94
N GLU A 88 -0.85 -28.52 -9.81
CA GLU A 88 -1.58 -27.70 -8.85
C GLU A 88 -1.32 -28.21 -7.42
N ILE A 89 -0.50 -27.46 -6.68
CA ILE A 89 -0.07 -27.77 -5.31
C ILE A 89 -0.41 -26.57 -4.43
N ASP A 90 -1.11 -26.83 -3.34
CA ASP A 90 -1.29 -25.87 -2.25
C ASP A 90 -0.57 -26.34 -0.98
N LEU A 91 0.56 -25.71 -0.68
CA LEU A 91 1.36 -25.96 0.54
C LEU A 91 0.59 -25.61 1.83
N GLY A 92 -0.52 -24.86 1.74
CA GLY A 92 -1.38 -24.53 2.87
C GLY A 92 -2.34 -25.64 3.30
N HIS A 93 -2.45 -26.73 2.52
CA HIS A 93 -3.39 -27.82 2.78
C HIS A 93 -2.68 -29.17 2.92
N ASP A 94 -3.17 -30.00 3.84
CA ASP A 94 -2.65 -31.36 4.02
C ASP A 94 -2.88 -32.18 2.75
N GLY A 95 -1.89 -33.00 2.37
CA GLY A 95 -1.90 -33.71 1.09
C GLY A 95 -1.74 -32.81 -0.14
N LEU A 96 -1.39 -31.54 0.06
CA LEU A 96 -1.07 -30.55 -0.98
C LEU A 96 -2.24 -30.19 -1.94
N GLY A 97 -3.47 -30.60 -1.61
CA GLY A 97 -4.62 -30.45 -2.50
C GLY A 97 -4.55 -31.30 -3.77
N LEU A 98 -3.74 -32.35 -3.79
CA LEU A 98 -3.50 -33.18 -4.97
C LEU A 98 -4.63 -34.20 -5.20
N SER A 99 -5.01 -34.38 -6.46
CA SER A 99 -5.79 -35.53 -6.92
C SER A 99 -4.91 -36.78 -7.07
N ASN A 100 -5.51 -37.96 -7.23
CA ASN A 100 -4.76 -39.21 -7.48
C ASN A 100 -3.88 -39.12 -8.74
N GLU A 101 -4.35 -38.44 -9.79
CA GLU A 101 -3.56 -38.22 -11.01
C GLU A 101 -2.36 -37.31 -10.73
N SER A 102 -2.57 -36.21 -10.00
CA SER A 102 -1.49 -35.30 -9.63
C SER A 102 -0.48 -35.93 -8.68
N LEU A 103 -0.90 -36.85 -7.80
CA LEU A 103 -0.01 -37.66 -6.98
C LEU A 103 0.88 -38.60 -7.82
N ASN A 104 0.36 -39.17 -8.91
CA ASN A 104 1.17 -39.97 -9.82
C ASN A 104 2.22 -39.12 -10.56
N LYS A 105 1.85 -37.90 -11.00
CA LYS A 105 2.82 -36.96 -11.58
C LYS A 105 3.91 -36.55 -10.59
N LEU A 106 3.53 -36.39 -9.31
CA LEU A 106 4.51 -36.13 -8.24
C LEU A 106 5.46 -37.32 -8.06
N ARG A 107 4.95 -38.57 -8.09
CA ARG A 107 5.76 -39.80 -8.00
C ARG A 107 6.77 -39.94 -9.13
N GLU A 108 6.45 -39.46 -10.33
CA GLU A 108 7.32 -39.49 -11.50
C GLU A 108 8.50 -38.52 -11.41
N CYS A 109 8.47 -37.55 -10.48
CA CYS A 109 9.57 -36.60 -10.32
C CYS A 109 10.79 -37.32 -9.74
N GLN A 110 11.95 -37.20 -10.38
CA GLN A 110 13.22 -37.70 -9.84
C GLN A 110 13.93 -36.64 -9.00
N ILE A 111 13.60 -35.37 -9.17
CA ILE A 111 14.19 -34.26 -8.42
C ILE A 111 13.08 -33.28 -8.01
N VAL A 112 13.09 -32.84 -6.76
CA VAL A 112 12.18 -31.83 -6.24
C VAL A 112 13.00 -30.64 -5.73
N ILE A 113 12.88 -29.49 -6.38
CA ILE A 113 13.47 -28.23 -5.94
C ILE A 113 12.42 -27.43 -5.17
N HIS A 114 12.51 -27.47 -3.85
CA HIS A 114 11.61 -26.76 -2.96
C HIS A 114 12.15 -25.35 -2.65
N SER A 115 11.73 -24.36 -3.45
CA SER A 115 12.07 -22.93 -3.29
C SER A 115 10.90 -22.04 -2.84
N ALA A 116 9.74 -22.60 -2.48
CA ALA A 116 8.60 -21.79 -2.04
C ALA A 116 8.83 -21.24 -0.62
N ALA A 117 8.68 -19.93 -0.46
CA ALA A 117 8.76 -19.26 0.83
C ALA A 117 8.09 -17.88 0.79
N ALA A 118 7.58 -17.42 1.93
CA ALA A 118 7.32 -16.02 2.21
C ALA A 118 8.63 -15.39 2.73
N VAL A 119 9.21 -14.46 1.96
CA VAL A 119 10.51 -13.81 2.23
C VAL A 119 10.30 -12.38 2.72
N GLU A 120 9.30 -12.16 3.57
CA GLU A 120 8.95 -10.85 4.12
C GLU A 120 9.30 -10.79 5.61
N PHE A 121 10.19 -9.87 5.98
CA PHE A 121 10.67 -9.70 7.37
C PHE A 121 9.57 -9.23 8.33
N ASP A 122 8.52 -8.59 7.80
CA ASP A 122 7.33 -8.13 8.51
C ASP A 122 6.09 -8.97 8.17
N ASN A 123 6.28 -10.25 7.79
CA ASN A 123 5.18 -11.17 7.61
C ASN A 123 4.62 -11.62 8.99
N PRO A 124 3.29 -11.66 9.19
CA PRO A 124 2.70 -12.24 10.37
C PRO A 124 3.23 -13.65 10.68
N ALA A 125 3.54 -13.90 11.95
CA ALA A 125 4.27 -15.10 12.36
C ALA A 125 3.54 -16.41 12.02
N ASP A 126 2.22 -16.40 12.13
CA ASP A 126 1.34 -17.51 11.76
C ASP A 126 1.40 -17.80 10.25
N LEU A 127 1.43 -16.76 9.41
CA LEU A 127 1.55 -16.91 7.96
C LEU A 127 2.94 -17.41 7.55
N SER A 128 4.00 -16.93 8.23
CA SER A 128 5.37 -17.42 8.04
C SER A 128 5.49 -18.89 8.42
N ALA A 129 4.93 -19.30 9.56
CA ALA A 129 4.88 -20.70 9.95
C ALA A 129 4.12 -21.56 8.94
N GLN A 130 2.96 -21.09 8.49
CA GLN A 130 2.12 -21.86 7.57
C GLN A 130 2.78 -22.05 6.20
N THR A 131 3.51 -21.04 5.71
CA THR A 131 4.14 -21.08 4.39
C THR A 131 5.52 -21.76 4.42
N ASN A 132 6.41 -21.32 5.32
CA ASN A 132 7.82 -21.71 5.27
C ASN A 132 8.09 -23.03 5.99
N LEU A 133 7.43 -23.24 7.13
CA LEU A 133 7.61 -24.43 7.97
C LEU A 133 6.63 -25.53 7.59
N LEU A 134 5.34 -25.30 7.80
CA LEU A 134 4.31 -26.33 7.59
C LEU A 134 4.16 -26.69 6.11
N GLY A 135 4.34 -25.74 5.20
CA GLY A 135 4.39 -26.01 3.76
C GLY A 135 5.49 -26.99 3.36
N ALA A 136 6.70 -26.82 3.92
CA ALA A 136 7.81 -27.73 3.69
C ALA A 136 7.56 -29.11 4.31
N ALA A 137 7.03 -29.16 5.54
CA ALA A 137 6.67 -30.39 6.23
C ALA A 137 5.64 -31.21 5.42
N ARG A 138 4.53 -30.58 5.00
CA ARG A 138 3.48 -31.23 4.20
C ARG A 138 3.99 -31.76 2.86
N LEU A 139 4.91 -31.02 2.22
CA LEU A 139 5.54 -31.47 0.98
C LEU A 139 6.30 -32.78 1.21
N VAL A 140 7.17 -32.80 2.21
CA VAL A 140 7.99 -33.98 2.52
C VAL A 140 7.12 -35.15 2.97
N GLU A 141 6.14 -34.94 3.83
CA GLU A 141 5.20 -36.00 4.25
C GLU A 141 4.46 -36.60 3.05
N THR A 142 4.03 -35.76 2.11
CA THR A 142 3.34 -36.22 0.90
C THR A 142 4.28 -37.01 0.01
N LEU A 143 5.52 -36.54 -0.18
CA LEU A 143 6.56 -37.27 -0.92
C LEU A 143 6.84 -38.64 -0.28
N THR A 144 7.06 -38.71 1.02
CA THR A 144 7.30 -39.96 1.75
C THR A 144 6.12 -40.93 1.59
N LYS A 145 4.87 -40.44 1.70
CA LYS A 145 3.65 -41.25 1.48
C LYS A 145 3.53 -41.79 0.05
N THR A 146 4.15 -41.13 -0.92
CA THR A 146 4.12 -41.62 -2.30
C THR A 146 4.95 -42.89 -2.51
N GLY A 147 5.95 -43.15 -1.64
CA GLY A 147 6.93 -44.22 -1.79
C GLY A 147 8.03 -43.92 -2.81
N SER A 148 8.00 -42.75 -3.48
CA SER A 148 9.09 -42.30 -4.36
C SER A 148 10.25 -41.74 -3.54
N GLN A 149 11.46 -41.82 -4.10
CA GLN A 149 12.68 -41.29 -3.48
C GLN A 149 13.35 -40.25 -4.40
N PRO A 150 12.67 -39.13 -4.71
CA PRO A 150 13.30 -38.07 -5.49
C PRO A 150 14.46 -37.46 -4.71
N HIS A 151 15.45 -36.91 -5.41
CA HIS A 151 16.39 -36.01 -4.75
C HIS A 151 15.67 -34.71 -4.36
N LEU A 152 15.56 -34.43 -3.06
CA LEU A 152 14.96 -33.21 -2.54
C LEU A 152 16.02 -32.13 -2.32
N VAL A 153 15.93 -31.03 -3.06
CA VAL A 153 16.72 -29.81 -2.85
C VAL A 153 15.85 -28.80 -2.11
N HIS A 154 16.13 -28.58 -0.83
CA HIS A 154 15.45 -27.60 0.01
C HIS A 154 16.21 -26.28 0.02
N VAL A 155 15.59 -25.20 -0.49
CA VAL A 155 16.16 -23.85 -0.43
C VAL A 155 15.80 -23.20 0.90
N SER A 156 16.81 -23.00 1.74
CA SER A 156 16.74 -22.39 3.06
C SER A 156 17.35 -20.98 3.03
N THR A 157 18.09 -20.57 4.06
CA THR A 157 18.83 -19.31 4.14
C THR A 157 20.06 -19.45 5.03
N ALA A 158 21.14 -18.72 4.75
CA ALA A 158 22.35 -18.72 5.59
C ALA A 158 22.06 -18.22 7.02
N TYR A 159 21.02 -17.40 7.18
CA TYR A 159 20.61 -16.82 8.46
C TYR A 159 19.90 -17.80 9.42
N VAL A 160 19.73 -19.09 9.07
CA VAL A 160 19.22 -20.10 10.03
C VAL A 160 20.18 -20.36 11.19
N GLY A 161 21.44 -19.94 11.07
CA GLY A 161 22.39 -19.88 12.19
C GLY A 161 22.04 -18.82 13.24
N GLY A 162 21.02 -17.98 13.02
CA GLY A 162 20.62 -16.93 13.95
C GLY A 162 21.72 -15.89 14.15
N MET A 163 21.88 -15.44 15.40
CA MET A 163 22.90 -14.46 15.80
C MET A 163 24.25 -15.09 16.19
N LEU A 164 24.55 -16.30 15.69
CA LEU A 164 25.87 -16.92 15.88
C LEU A 164 26.96 -15.99 15.33
N ARG A 165 28.07 -15.90 16.08
CA ARG A 165 29.25 -15.11 15.70
C ARG A 165 30.38 -16.02 15.27
N GLY A 166 31.18 -15.56 14.30
CA GLY A 166 32.31 -16.32 13.76
C GLY A 166 31.91 -17.28 12.63
N LEU A 167 32.63 -18.40 12.51
CA LEU A 167 32.48 -19.34 11.41
C LEU A 167 31.21 -20.20 11.56
N VAL A 168 30.29 -20.09 10.61
CA VAL A 168 29.07 -20.90 10.53
C VAL A 168 29.27 -22.02 9.52
N LYS A 169 29.35 -23.26 10.01
CA LYS A 169 29.61 -24.45 9.19
C LYS A 169 28.38 -24.91 8.40
N GLU A 170 28.62 -25.63 7.32
CA GLU A 170 27.60 -26.33 6.52
C GLU A 170 27.13 -27.61 7.22
N GLU A 171 26.56 -27.44 8.41
CA GLU A 171 25.97 -28.48 9.24
C GLU A 171 24.54 -28.05 9.62
N LEU A 172 23.70 -29.00 10.03
CA LEU A 172 22.41 -28.66 10.63
C LEU A 172 22.64 -27.85 11.91
N PRO A 173 21.75 -26.88 12.24
CA PRO A 173 21.96 -26.02 13.40
C PRO A 173 22.13 -26.88 14.65
N HIS A 174 23.21 -26.67 15.41
CA HIS A 174 23.41 -27.33 16.70
C HIS A 174 22.47 -26.69 17.72
N ASP A 175 21.37 -27.37 18.07
CA ASP A 175 20.59 -27.07 19.27
C ASP A 175 19.88 -28.34 19.76
N PRO A 176 20.07 -28.76 21.04
CA PRO A 176 19.42 -29.90 21.65
C PRO A 176 17.94 -29.71 22.08
N GLY A 177 17.32 -28.52 21.91
CA GLY A 177 15.99 -28.24 22.47
C GLY A 177 14.86 -27.78 21.51
N LEU A 178 15.18 -27.36 20.29
CA LEU A 178 14.16 -26.82 19.37
C LEU A 178 13.27 -27.91 18.77
N ASN A 179 11.97 -27.84 19.08
CA ASN A 179 10.95 -28.76 18.54
C ASN A 179 10.06 -28.03 17.53
N TRP A 180 10.28 -28.30 16.24
CA TRP A 180 9.55 -27.63 15.17
C TRP A 180 8.03 -27.82 15.24
N ARG A 181 7.53 -28.94 15.79
CA ARG A 181 6.08 -29.16 15.98
C ARG A 181 5.50 -28.27 17.06
N HIS A 182 6.23 -28.14 18.18
CA HIS A 182 5.85 -27.20 19.24
C HIS A 182 5.82 -25.77 18.71
N GLU A 183 6.87 -25.36 18.00
CA GLU A 183 6.97 -24.02 17.44
C GLU A 183 5.89 -23.73 16.38
N ALA A 184 5.57 -24.71 15.52
CA ALA A 184 4.45 -24.59 14.59
C ALA A 184 3.11 -24.37 15.31
N ALA A 185 2.87 -25.10 16.40
CA ALA A 185 1.65 -24.95 17.20
C ALA A 185 1.59 -23.59 17.90
N VAL A 186 2.70 -23.12 18.48
CA VAL A 186 2.80 -21.79 19.10
C VAL A 186 2.49 -20.71 18.07
N LEU A 187 3.16 -20.71 16.92
CA LEU A 187 2.97 -19.66 15.91
C LEU A 187 1.57 -19.66 15.31
N THR A 188 0.97 -20.82 15.08
CA THR A 188 -0.37 -20.94 14.48
C THR A 188 -1.48 -20.49 15.46
N THR A 189 -1.26 -20.60 16.77
CA THR A 189 -2.23 -20.18 17.80
C THR A 189 -2.16 -18.69 18.15
N LEU A 190 -1.18 -17.95 17.62
CA LEU A 190 -1.04 -16.52 17.88
C LEU A 190 -2.22 -15.69 17.36
N ARG A 191 -2.73 -15.99 16.16
CA ARG A 191 -3.79 -15.17 15.52
C ARG A 191 -5.08 -15.11 16.33
N PRO A 192 -5.68 -16.23 16.77
CA PRO A 192 -6.88 -16.18 17.62
C PRO A 192 -6.70 -15.30 18.86
N ALA A 193 -5.57 -15.42 19.56
CA ALA A 193 -5.29 -14.64 20.76
C ALA A 193 -5.13 -13.13 20.47
N VAL A 194 -4.48 -12.77 19.35
CA VAL A 194 -4.33 -11.36 18.93
C VAL A 194 -5.65 -10.79 18.45
N GLU A 195 -6.49 -11.58 17.77
CA GLU A 195 -7.84 -11.18 17.35
C GLU A 195 -8.72 -10.86 18.56
N GLU A 196 -8.63 -11.65 19.63
CA GLU A 196 -9.31 -11.36 20.90
C GLU A 196 -8.77 -10.09 21.57
N GLU A 197 -7.43 -9.94 21.65
CA GLU A 197 -6.78 -8.72 22.18
C GLU A 197 -7.24 -7.46 21.44
N SER A 198 -7.40 -7.54 20.11
CA SER A 198 -7.82 -6.42 19.27
C SER A 198 -9.24 -5.90 19.56
N ARG A 199 -10.08 -6.72 20.21
CA ARG A 199 -11.48 -6.41 20.53
C ARG A 199 -11.68 -5.98 21.98
N ARG A 200 -10.61 -5.87 22.77
CA ARG A 200 -10.68 -5.33 24.12
C ARG A 200 -11.12 -3.86 24.10
N PRO A 201 -11.93 -3.40 25.09
CA PRO A 201 -12.45 -2.03 25.11
C PRO A 201 -11.37 -0.96 24.94
N GLU A 202 -10.22 -1.11 25.60
CA GLU A 202 -9.14 -0.12 25.60
C GLU A 202 -8.50 0.03 24.21
N VAL A 203 -8.37 -1.09 23.47
CA VAL A 203 -7.86 -1.08 22.10
C VAL A 203 -8.89 -0.44 21.18
N LEU A 204 -10.16 -0.87 21.24
CA LEU A 204 -11.22 -0.33 20.40
C LEU A 204 -11.46 1.16 20.63
N GLU A 205 -11.37 1.66 21.87
CA GLU A 205 -11.45 3.08 22.18
C GLU A 205 -10.31 3.88 21.54
N LYS A 206 -9.08 3.37 21.60
CA LYS A 206 -7.93 3.99 20.92
C LYS A 206 -8.12 4.03 19.42
N LEU A 207 -8.55 2.93 18.81
CA LEU A 207 -8.81 2.85 17.36
C LEU A 207 -9.98 3.74 16.94
N ARG A 208 -11.05 3.83 17.74
CA ARG A 208 -12.18 4.77 17.54
C ARG A 208 -11.71 6.21 17.58
N LYS A 209 -10.85 6.58 18.54
CA LYS A 209 -10.27 7.93 18.63
C LYS A 209 -9.44 8.26 17.39
N GLN A 210 -8.64 7.32 16.90
CA GLN A 210 -7.86 7.48 15.67
C GLN A 210 -8.74 7.57 14.41
N ALA A 211 -9.78 6.75 14.31
CA ALA A 211 -10.74 6.82 13.21
C ALA A 211 -11.45 8.19 13.19
N ARG A 212 -11.87 8.68 14.37
CA ARG A 212 -12.53 9.98 14.52
C ARG A 212 -11.61 11.14 14.19
N SER A 213 -10.32 11.08 14.56
CA SER A 213 -9.37 12.14 14.23
C SER A 213 -9.12 12.26 12.72
N ARG A 214 -9.10 11.13 12.01
CA ARG A 214 -8.92 11.08 10.55
C ARG A 214 -10.16 11.49 9.78
N LEU A 215 -11.33 10.98 10.17
CA LEU A 215 -12.57 11.16 9.39
C LEU A 215 -13.45 12.33 9.87
N GLY A 216 -13.27 12.84 11.09
CA GLY A 216 -14.15 13.88 11.63
C GLY A 216 -15.64 13.45 11.61
N PRO A 217 -16.57 14.31 11.14
CA PRO A 217 -18.01 14.05 11.13
C PRO A 217 -18.48 13.20 9.92
N ALA A 218 -17.71 12.23 9.44
CA ALA A 218 -18.05 11.43 8.26
C ALA A 218 -19.18 10.39 8.44
N GLY A 219 -19.82 10.30 9.61
CA GLY A 219 -20.87 9.31 9.92
C GLY A 219 -20.39 8.07 10.70
N THR A 220 -21.35 7.32 11.26
CA THR A 220 -21.12 6.15 12.14
C THR A 220 -20.62 4.93 11.35
N PRO A 221 -21.33 4.39 10.34
CA PRO A 221 -20.81 3.40 9.40
C PRO A 221 -19.42 3.68 8.82
N ALA A 222 -19.14 4.91 8.37
CA ALA A 222 -17.82 5.27 7.84
C ALA A 222 -16.74 5.15 8.93
N GLN A 223 -17.03 5.63 10.14
CA GLN A 223 -16.16 5.45 11.29
C GLN A 223 -15.98 3.97 11.65
N ALA A 224 -17.05 3.16 11.66
CA ALA A 224 -16.99 1.74 11.97
C ALA A 224 -16.11 0.95 10.97
N ARG A 225 -16.29 1.19 9.66
CA ARG A 225 -15.41 0.60 8.62
C ARG A 225 -13.96 1.00 8.81
N GLN A 226 -13.71 2.27 9.17
CA GLN A 226 -12.35 2.75 9.41
C GLN A 226 -11.74 2.15 10.68
N VAL A 227 -12.53 1.98 11.74
CA VAL A 227 -12.10 1.26 12.95
C VAL A 227 -11.72 -0.17 12.61
N GLU A 228 -12.53 -0.87 11.81
CA GLU A 228 -12.24 -2.25 11.42
C GLU A 228 -10.95 -2.35 10.60
N ARG A 229 -10.73 -1.47 9.62
CA ARG A 229 -9.46 -1.41 8.87
C ARG A 229 -8.26 -1.14 9.77
N LEU A 230 -8.42 -0.22 10.74
CA LEU A 230 -7.36 0.06 11.71
C LEU A 230 -7.11 -1.14 12.63
N ARG A 231 -8.15 -1.90 12.98
CA ARG A 231 -8.07 -3.12 13.78
C ARG A 231 -7.37 -4.25 13.02
N GLU A 232 -7.71 -4.48 11.76
CA GLU A 232 -7.02 -5.45 10.89
C GLU A 232 -5.53 -5.14 10.77
N LYS A 233 -5.18 -3.86 10.56
CA LYS A 233 -3.79 -3.40 10.57
C LYS A 233 -3.14 -3.65 11.94
N TRP A 234 -3.82 -3.32 13.02
CA TRP A 234 -3.33 -3.54 14.39
C TRP A 234 -3.05 -5.02 14.65
N VAL A 235 -3.93 -5.94 14.21
CA VAL A 235 -3.73 -7.39 14.31
C VAL A 235 -2.50 -7.82 13.52
N LYS A 236 -2.35 -7.35 12.28
CA LYS A 236 -1.15 -7.63 11.47
C LYS A 236 0.11 -7.18 12.22
N ASP A 237 0.17 -5.91 12.62
CA ASP A 237 1.34 -5.31 13.27
C ASP A 237 1.68 -6.05 14.58
N ARG A 238 0.67 -6.48 15.35
CA ARG A 238 0.85 -7.23 16.59
C ARG A 238 1.35 -8.66 16.36
N LEU A 239 0.90 -9.34 15.30
CA LEU A 239 1.42 -10.66 14.92
C LEU A 239 2.88 -10.61 14.46
N VAL A 240 3.25 -9.55 13.73
CA VAL A 240 4.63 -9.28 13.33
C VAL A 240 5.51 -9.04 14.55
N GLU A 241 5.05 -8.19 15.48
CA GLU A 241 5.76 -7.90 16.72
C GLU A 241 5.97 -9.16 17.57
N ARG A 242 4.91 -9.95 17.82
CA ARG A 242 5.01 -11.19 18.59
C ARG A 242 5.94 -12.22 17.93
N GLY A 243 5.87 -12.38 16.61
CA GLY A 243 6.78 -13.26 15.87
C GLY A 243 8.24 -12.83 15.98
N ARG A 244 8.49 -11.53 15.85
CA ARG A 244 9.84 -10.95 15.99
C ARG A 244 10.41 -11.16 17.39
N VAL A 245 9.62 -10.89 18.43
CA VAL A 245 10.04 -11.11 19.82
C VAL A 245 10.31 -12.60 20.08
N HIS A 246 9.43 -13.48 19.60
CA HIS A 246 9.57 -14.93 19.72
C HIS A 246 10.87 -15.43 19.08
N ALA A 247 11.09 -15.11 17.80
CA ALA A 247 12.30 -15.49 17.07
C ALA A 247 13.58 -14.98 17.75
N ARG A 248 13.60 -13.70 18.16
CA ARG A 248 14.76 -13.10 18.85
C ARG A 248 15.04 -13.75 20.20
N SER A 249 13.99 -14.15 20.94
CA SER A 249 14.15 -14.84 22.23
C SER A 249 14.83 -16.20 22.10
N LEU A 250 14.72 -16.82 20.92
CA LEU A 250 15.36 -18.08 20.56
C LEU A 250 16.66 -17.89 19.76
N GLY A 251 17.19 -16.67 19.71
CA GLY A 251 18.49 -16.38 19.07
C GLY A 251 18.45 -16.11 17.57
N PHE A 252 17.28 -15.96 16.96
CA PHE A 252 17.13 -15.69 15.52
C PHE A 252 16.97 -14.19 15.23
N THR A 253 17.44 -13.75 14.06
CA THR A 253 17.38 -12.35 13.63
C THR A 253 15.94 -11.87 13.43
N ASP A 254 15.14 -12.71 12.78
CA ASP A 254 13.74 -12.46 12.47
C ASP A 254 12.91 -13.77 12.36
N ILE A 255 11.61 -13.61 12.07
CA ILE A 255 10.68 -14.72 11.94
C ILE A 255 10.92 -15.56 10.68
N TYR A 256 11.52 -14.97 9.64
CA TYR A 256 11.84 -15.67 8.40
C TYR A 256 12.95 -16.70 8.63
N ALA A 257 14.08 -16.26 9.18
CA ALA A 257 15.20 -17.13 9.55
C ALA A 257 14.76 -18.22 10.54
N PHE A 258 13.95 -17.86 11.54
CA PHE A 258 13.40 -18.83 12.49
C PHE A 258 12.56 -19.91 11.81
N THR A 259 11.58 -19.53 10.99
CA THR A 259 10.69 -20.49 10.32
C THR A 259 11.43 -21.35 9.29
N LYS A 260 12.49 -20.83 8.65
CA LYS A 260 13.39 -21.61 7.79
C LYS A 260 14.24 -22.62 8.58
N ALA A 261 14.75 -22.23 9.75
CA ALA A 261 15.47 -23.16 10.62
C ALA A 261 14.55 -24.30 11.11
N MET A 262 13.31 -23.97 11.48
CA MET A 262 12.31 -24.98 11.83
C MET A 262 11.98 -25.88 10.63
N ALA A 263 11.91 -25.31 9.43
CA ALA A 263 11.67 -26.07 8.21
C ALA A 263 12.80 -27.06 7.94
N GLU A 264 14.07 -26.67 8.12
CA GLU A 264 15.21 -27.60 8.00
C GLU A 264 15.09 -28.78 8.95
N ARG A 265 14.66 -28.54 10.21
CA ARG A 265 14.40 -29.62 11.18
C ARG A 265 13.26 -30.53 10.72
N ALA A 266 12.15 -29.94 10.27
CA ALA A 266 10.99 -30.69 9.79
C ALA A 266 11.32 -31.56 8.57
N VAL A 267 11.94 -30.99 7.54
CA VAL A 267 12.29 -31.75 6.33
C VAL A 267 13.36 -32.80 6.60
N THR A 268 14.31 -32.53 7.49
CA THR A 268 15.30 -33.53 7.91
C THR A 268 14.61 -34.68 8.63
N GLU A 269 13.72 -34.41 9.58
CA GLU A 269 13.05 -35.45 10.36
C GLU A 269 12.08 -36.30 9.52
N LEU A 270 11.32 -35.67 8.62
CA LEU A 270 10.18 -36.29 7.91
C LEU A 270 10.57 -37.04 6.62
N ARG A 271 11.79 -36.84 6.10
CA ARG A 271 12.18 -37.32 4.76
C ARG A 271 12.28 -38.83 4.61
N GLY A 272 12.46 -39.58 5.70
CA GLY A 272 12.79 -41.01 5.63
C GLY A 272 14.04 -41.26 4.76
N GLU A 273 13.90 -42.06 3.71
CA GLU A 273 14.99 -42.43 2.79
C GLU A 273 15.23 -41.44 1.64
N ILE A 274 14.42 -40.38 1.53
CA ILE A 274 14.56 -39.37 0.46
C ILE A 274 15.93 -38.66 0.61
N PRO A 275 16.81 -38.68 -0.41
CA PRO A 275 18.05 -37.92 -0.38
C PRO A 275 17.78 -36.42 -0.26
N LEU A 276 18.44 -35.73 0.68
CA LEU A 276 18.18 -34.32 0.98
C LEU A 276 19.42 -33.43 0.81
N SER A 277 19.34 -32.44 -0.07
CA SER A 277 20.29 -31.32 -0.08
C SER A 277 19.62 -30.06 0.46
N ILE A 278 20.24 -29.42 1.44
CA ILE A 278 19.80 -28.11 1.97
C ILE A 278 20.75 -27.04 1.43
N LEU A 279 20.25 -26.14 0.58
CA LEU A 279 21.01 -24.99 0.09
C LEU A 279 20.59 -23.74 0.85
N ARG A 280 21.53 -23.07 1.51
CA ARG A 280 21.33 -21.85 2.29
C ARG A 280 21.98 -20.65 1.57
N PRO A 281 21.22 -19.93 0.72
CA PRO A 281 21.69 -18.66 0.19
C PRO A 281 21.76 -17.58 1.27
N SER A 282 22.74 -16.68 1.14
CA SER A 282 22.77 -15.41 1.87
C SER A 282 21.81 -14.38 1.24
N ILE A 283 22.04 -13.06 1.39
CA ILE A 283 21.18 -12.03 0.79
C ILE A 283 21.29 -12.12 -0.73
N ILE A 284 20.23 -12.63 -1.37
CA ILE A 284 20.17 -12.73 -2.82
C ILE A 284 19.82 -11.36 -3.39
N GLU A 285 20.72 -10.81 -4.18
CA GLU A 285 20.52 -9.56 -4.90
C GLU A 285 20.44 -9.79 -6.42
N SER A 286 20.32 -8.71 -7.18
CA SER A 286 20.17 -8.75 -8.64
C SER A 286 21.16 -9.71 -9.32
N ALA A 287 20.73 -10.41 -10.37
CA ALA A 287 21.64 -11.24 -11.14
C ALA A 287 22.82 -10.44 -11.72
N LEU A 288 24.02 -11.02 -11.65
CA LEU A 288 25.22 -10.43 -12.24
C LEU A 288 25.12 -10.43 -13.76
N ALA A 289 24.77 -11.57 -14.35
CA ALA A 289 24.74 -11.80 -15.79
C ALA A 289 23.43 -12.42 -16.29
N GLU A 290 22.86 -13.39 -15.57
CA GLU A 290 21.76 -14.23 -16.12
C GLU A 290 20.49 -14.26 -15.25
N PRO A 291 19.27 -14.26 -15.82
CA PRO A 291 18.93 -14.29 -17.24
C PRO A 291 19.27 -13.01 -18.02
N GLN A 292 19.44 -11.90 -17.31
CA GLN A 292 20.01 -10.65 -17.81
C GLN A 292 20.69 -9.90 -16.66
N PRO A 293 21.70 -9.06 -16.92
CA PRO A 293 22.33 -8.24 -15.89
C PRO A 293 21.31 -7.36 -15.19
N GLY A 294 21.31 -7.40 -13.86
CA GLY A 294 20.39 -6.61 -13.06
C GLY A 294 18.97 -7.18 -13.00
N TRP A 295 18.76 -8.46 -13.35
CA TRP A 295 17.48 -9.13 -13.13
C TRP A 295 17.20 -9.22 -11.62
N LEU A 296 16.12 -8.59 -11.19
CA LEU A 296 15.70 -8.51 -9.79
C LEU A 296 14.17 -8.35 -9.74
N GLU A 297 13.52 -9.04 -8.81
CA GLU A 297 12.08 -8.97 -8.63
C GLU A 297 11.71 -8.73 -7.16
N GLY A 298 11.17 -7.54 -6.89
CA GLY A 298 10.86 -7.06 -5.55
C GLY A 298 11.83 -5.97 -5.07
N PHE A 299 11.44 -5.26 -4.04
CA PHE A 299 12.21 -4.15 -3.45
C PHE A 299 12.18 -4.31 -1.92
N ARG A 300 12.95 -5.28 -1.41
CA ARG A 300 12.73 -5.89 -0.09
C ARG A 300 14.00 -6.23 0.69
N MET A 301 15.16 -6.38 0.05
CA MET A 301 16.42 -6.77 0.68
C MET A 301 17.28 -5.51 0.92
N ALA A 302 18.42 -5.33 0.24
CA ALA A 302 19.25 -4.14 0.42
C ALA A 302 18.68 -2.89 -0.29
N GLU A 303 17.77 -3.06 -1.25
CA GLU A 303 17.32 -1.97 -2.12
C GLU A 303 16.68 -0.79 -1.36
N PRO A 304 15.79 -1.02 -0.36
CA PRO A 304 15.24 0.08 0.46
C PRO A 304 16.30 0.88 1.22
N ILE A 305 17.39 0.24 1.64
CA ILE A 305 18.50 0.89 2.34
C ILE A 305 19.31 1.73 1.35
N ILE A 306 19.70 1.14 0.22
CA ILE A 306 20.47 1.82 -0.84
C ILE A 306 19.72 3.03 -1.38
N PHE A 307 18.42 2.88 -1.65
CA PHE A 307 17.59 3.98 -2.12
C PHE A 307 17.32 5.02 -1.03
N GLY A 308 17.13 4.59 0.22
CA GLY A 308 17.02 5.47 1.38
C GLY A 308 18.27 6.33 1.59
N PHE A 309 19.45 5.75 1.36
CA PHE A 309 20.74 6.43 1.33
C PHE A 309 20.79 7.48 0.20
N GLY A 310 20.52 7.07 -1.05
CA GLY A 310 20.55 7.98 -2.21
C GLY A 310 19.52 9.12 -2.16
N ARG A 311 18.41 8.95 -1.42
CA ARG A 311 17.40 10.00 -1.18
C ARG A 311 17.68 10.85 0.06
N ALA A 312 18.78 10.60 0.77
CA ALA A 312 19.10 11.20 2.07
C ALA A 312 17.96 11.09 3.10
N VAL A 313 17.13 10.04 2.98
CA VAL A 313 16.13 9.66 4.00
C VAL A 313 16.82 8.95 5.15
N LEU A 314 17.78 8.06 4.84
CA LEU A 314 18.68 7.44 5.79
C LEU A 314 19.94 8.31 5.97
N ARG A 315 19.83 9.33 6.83
CA ARG A 315 20.95 10.23 7.13
C ARG A 315 22.09 9.56 7.89
N ASP A 316 21.77 8.51 8.64
CA ASP A 316 22.71 7.64 9.33
C ASP A 316 22.10 6.24 9.39
N PHE A 317 22.91 5.21 9.62
CA PHE A 317 22.45 3.82 9.69
C PHE A 317 23.30 3.01 10.66
N SER A 318 22.65 2.17 11.46
CA SER A 318 23.35 1.34 12.45
C SER A 318 24.03 0.14 11.81
N GLY A 319 25.18 -0.26 12.32
CA GLY A 319 25.85 -1.49 11.91
C GLY A 319 27.31 -1.54 12.35
N LEU A 320 27.95 -2.68 12.13
CA LEU A 320 29.38 -2.83 12.31
C LEU A 320 30.06 -2.60 10.95
N PRO A 321 30.80 -1.49 10.74
CA PRO A 321 31.36 -1.17 9.43
C PRO A 321 32.33 -2.24 8.91
N ASP A 322 32.97 -2.98 9.81
CA ASP A 322 33.95 -4.01 9.51
C ASP A 322 33.36 -5.42 9.38
N SER A 323 32.07 -5.61 9.71
CA SER A 323 31.43 -6.92 9.58
C SER A 323 31.13 -7.24 8.11
N LEU A 324 31.12 -8.54 7.81
CA LEU A 324 30.79 -9.02 6.48
C LEU A 324 29.29 -8.89 6.23
N LEU A 325 28.95 -8.21 5.13
CA LEU A 325 27.61 -8.17 4.59
C LEU A 325 27.51 -9.20 3.46
N ASP A 326 27.00 -10.38 3.81
CA ASP A 326 26.94 -11.52 2.89
C ASP A 326 25.84 -11.35 1.83
N ILE A 327 26.24 -10.84 0.66
CA ILE A 327 25.40 -10.70 -0.55
C ILE A 327 25.84 -11.74 -1.58
N ILE A 328 24.90 -12.28 -2.35
CA ILE A 328 25.19 -13.20 -3.45
C ILE A 328 24.32 -12.87 -4.68
N PRO A 329 24.87 -12.80 -5.90
CA PRO A 329 24.06 -12.61 -7.11
C PRO A 329 23.09 -13.77 -7.35
N ALA A 330 21.89 -13.46 -7.82
CA ALA A 330 20.84 -14.47 -8.02
C ALA A 330 21.21 -15.60 -8.99
N ASP A 331 21.93 -15.31 -10.07
CA ASP A 331 22.42 -16.33 -11.01
C ASP A 331 23.39 -17.32 -10.37
N TYR A 332 24.20 -16.89 -9.41
CA TYR A 332 25.12 -17.78 -8.70
C TYR A 332 24.33 -18.75 -7.83
N VAL A 333 23.28 -18.26 -7.17
CA VAL A 333 22.38 -19.13 -6.39
C VAL A 333 21.64 -20.10 -7.31
N VAL A 334 21.14 -19.66 -8.47
CA VAL A 334 20.49 -20.54 -9.46
C VAL A 334 21.45 -21.65 -9.90
N ASN A 335 22.67 -21.29 -10.26
CA ASN A 335 23.68 -22.25 -10.73
C ASN A 335 24.08 -23.23 -9.61
N ALA A 336 24.22 -22.75 -8.38
CA ALA A 336 24.43 -23.58 -7.20
C ALA A 336 23.27 -24.56 -6.95
N VAL A 337 22.01 -24.12 -7.05
CA VAL A 337 20.82 -24.99 -6.95
C VAL A 337 20.89 -26.12 -7.97
N LEU A 338 21.22 -25.81 -9.23
CA LEU A 338 21.28 -26.81 -10.31
C LEU A 338 22.46 -27.78 -10.13
N ALA A 339 23.63 -27.27 -9.71
CA ALA A 339 24.78 -28.10 -9.41
C ALA A 339 24.50 -29.08 -8.26
N VAL A 340 23.85 -28.58 -7.20
CA VAL A 340 23.41 -29.38 -6.07
C VAL A 340 22.36 -30.40 -6.53
N ALA A 341 21.34 -30.00 -7.29
CA ALA A 341 20.32 -30.90 -7.82
C ALA A 341 20.91 -32.06 -8.64
N ALA A 342 21.98 -31.80 -9.40
CA ALA A 342 22.73 -32.79 -10.17
C ALA A 342 23.63 -33.71 -9.32
N SER A 343 23.78 -33.44 -8.01
CA SER A 343 24.73 -34.11 -7.11
C SER A 343 24.04 -34.63 -5.84
N PRO A 344 23.07 -35.56 -5.95
CA PRO A 344 22.33 -36.07 -4.81
C PRO A 344 23.25 -36.73 -3.77
N PRO A 345 22.99 -36.57 -2.47
CA PRO A 345 23.57 -37.45 -1.46
C PRO A 345 23.00 -38.87 -1.60
N PRO A 346 23.59 -39.87 -0.92
CA PRO A 346 23.00 -41.20 -0.82
C PRO A 346 21.58 -41.18 -0.23
N ALA A 347 20.83 -42.27 -0.44
CA ALA A 347 19.52 -42.47 0.17
C ALA A 347 19.62 -42.41 1.69
N GLY A 348 18.63 -41.78 2.33
CA GLY A 348 18.61 -41.56 3.78
C GLY A 348 19.62 -40.53 4.29
N GLU A 349 20.55 -40.04 3.48
CA GLU A 349 21.54 -39.03 3.87
C GLU A 349 21.09 -37.60 3.53
N TYR A 350 21.73 -36.63 4.18
CA TYR A 350 21.56 -35.21 3.87
C TYR A 350 22.91 -34.51 3.69
N ARG A 351 22.93 -33.44 2.91
CA ARG A 351 24.08 -32.52 2.81
C ARG A 351 23.62 -31.07 2.86
N VAL A 352 24.36 -30.23 3.57
CA VAL A 352 24.11 -28.80 3.67
C VAL A 352 25.13 -28.04 2.84
N TYR A 353 24.70 -26.96 2.19
CA TYR A 353 25.50 -26.09 1.35
C TYR A 353 25.19 -24.63 1.66
N HIS A 354 26.19 -23.76 1.73
CA HIS A 354 26.03 -22.32 1.81
C HIS A 354 26.33 -21.68 0.46
N ALA A 355 25.38 -20.92 -0.08
CA ALA A 355 25.60 -20.06 -1.24
C ALA A 355 25.78 -18.62 -0.73
N ALA A 356 27.01 -18.33 -0.29
CA ALA A 356 27.41 -17.06 0.32
C ALA A 356 28.74 -16.60 -0.26
N SER A 357 29.08 -15.31 -0.11
CA SER A 357 30.31 -14.74 -0.66
C SER A 357 31.40 -14.54 0.39
N GLY A 358 31.05 -14.35 1.66
CA GLY A 358 31.89 -13.78 2.70
C GLY A 358 33.23 -14.50 2.91
N SER A 359 33.25 -15.83 2.84
CA SER A 359 34.46 -16.64 3.03
C SER A 359 35.43 -16.61 1.85
N ARG A 360 34.97 -16.23 0.65
CA ARG A 360 35.72 -16.37 -0.61
C ARG A 360 35.89 -15.08 -1.39
N ASN A 361 34.91 -14.18 -1.33
CA ASN A 361 34.91 -12.83 -1.90
C ASN A 361 34.24 -11.86 -0.89
N PRO A 362 34.94 -11.47 0.19
CA PRO A 362 34.36 -10.72 1.30
C PRO A 362 33.87 -9.33 0.88
N LEU A 363 32.69 -8.95 1.36
CA LEU A 363 32.13 -7.61 1.25
C LEU A 363 31.86 -7.08 2.66
N ARG A 364 32.52 -5.99 3.07
CA ARG A 364 32.23 -5.34 4.35
C ARG A 364 31.07 -4.36 4.21
N LEU A 365 30.37 -4.08 5.30
CA LEU A 365 29.33 -3.05 5.32
C LEU A 365 29.87 -1.68 4.86
N ARG A 366 31.09 -1.33 5.28
CA ARG A 366 31.79 -0.12 4.83
C ARG A 366 31.97 -0.08 3.31
N ASP A 367 32.33 -1.21 2.69
CA ASP A 367 32.55 -1.27 1.24
C ASP A 367 31.23 -0.97 0.50
N MET A 368 30.10 -1.53 0.92
CA MET A 368 28.79 -1.21 0.32
C MET A 368 28.44 0.27 0.47
N TYR A 369 28.69 0.86 1.64
CA TYR A 369 28.49 2.29 1.89
C TYR A 369 29.35 3.15 0.95
N GLU A 370 30.63 2.82 0.79
CA GLU A 370 31.57 3.54 -0.08
C GLU A 370 31.18 3.40 -1.57
N GLN A 371 30.83 2.20 -2.03
CA GLN A 371 30.33 1.97 -3.40
C GLN A 371 29.05 2.77 -3.67
N SER A 372 28.12 2.81 -2.71
CA SER A 372 26.89 3.60 -2.82
C SER A 372 27.20 5.10 -2.85
N GLY A 373 28.09 5.57 -1.99
CA GLY A 373 28.54 6.96 -1.94
C GLY A 373 29.18 7.41 -3.26
N GLU A 374 30.08 6.60 -3.81
CA GLU A 374 30.71 6.85 -5.11
C GLU A 374 29.66 6.95 -6.23
N PHE A 375 28.77 5.96 -6.30
CA PHE A 375 27.76 5.89 -7.34
C PHE A 375 26.80 7.08 -7.30
N PHE A 376 26.23 7.40 -6.13
CA PHE A 376 25.30 8.52 -6.00
C PHE A 376 26.01 9.89 -6.05
N GLY A 377 27.30 9.95 -5.76
CA GLY A 377 28.12 11.13 -6.04
C GLY A 377 28.21 11.44 -7.54
N LYS A 378 28.37 10.40 -8.37
CA LYS A 378 28.38 10.50 -9.84
C LYS A 378 26.97 10.64 -10.44
N HIS A 379 25.99 9.99 -9.83
CA HIS A 379 24.60 9.88 -10.32
C HIS A 379 23.59 10.32 -9.24
N PRO A 380 23.58 11.59 -8.83
CA PRO A 380 22.73 12.05 -7.74
C PRO A 380 21.25 11.92 -8.09
N LEU A 381 20.46 11.42 -7.14
CA LEU A 381 19.01 11.48 -7.24
C LEU A 381 18.55 12.94 -7.14
N ARG A 382 17.40 13.26 -7.72
CA ARG A 382 16.85 14.60 -7.72
C ARG A 382 15.61 14.70 -6.85
N ASP A 383 15.46 15.80 -6.13
CA ASP A 383 14.26 16.09 -5.35
C ASP A 383 13.09 16.56 -6.24
N ARG A 384 11.98 16.95 -5.61
CA ARG A 384 10.77 17.41 -6.32
C ARG A 384 10.96 18.69 -7.13
N TRP A 385 12.03 19.43 -6.87
CA TRP A 385 12.39 20.67 -7.57
C TRP A 385 13.51 20.45 -8.58
N GLY A 386 13.94 19.20 -8.80
CA GLY A 386 14.99 18.85 -9.72
C GLY A 386 16.40 19.09 -9.19
N GLN A 387 16.57 19.45 -7.91
CA GLN A 387 17.90 19.67 -7.32
C GLN A 387 18.56 18.34 -6.97
N ALA A 388 19.88 18.26 -7.16
CA ALA A 388 20.66 17.07 -6.81
C ALA A 388 20.69 16.89 -5.29
N ILE A 389 20.37 15.68 -4.84
CA ILE A 389 20.44 15.28 -3.43
C ILE A 389 21.86 14.79 -3.15
N GLY A 390 22.50 15.38 -2.14
CA GLY A 390 23.82 14.95 -1.68
C GLY A 390 23.78 13.62 -0.92
N THR A 391 24.89 12.90 -0.92
CA THR A 391 25.05 11.64 -0.18
C THR A 391 25.23 11.90 1.32
N PRO A 392 24.49 11.22 2.19
CA PRO A 392 24.67 11.35 3.64
C PRO A 392 25.97 10.66 4.10
N THR A 393 26.52 11.13 5.22
CA THR A 393 27.69 10.49 5.86
C THR A 393 27.22 9.62 7.02
N TRP A 394 27.54 8.33 6.99
CA TRP A 394 27.16 7.40 8.05
C TRP A 394 28.25 7.30 9.11
N THR A 395 27.84 7.39 10.38
CA THR A 395 28.73 7.25 11.54
C THR A 395 28.67 5.86 12.15
N PHE A 396 27.74 5.03 11.70
CA PHE A 396 27.48 3.67 12.20
C PHE A 396 27.16 3.63 13.71
N PRO A 397 26.17 4.41 14.19
CA PRO A 397 25.79 4.39 15.61
C PRO A 397 25.17 3.04 16.00
N SER A 398 25.14 2.74 17.30
CA SER A 398 24.37 1.59 17.77
C SER A 398 22.88 1.75 17.45
N ARG A 399 22.15 0.65 17.26
CA ARG A 399 20.68 0.70 17.03
C ARG A 399 19.93 1.41 18.15
N GLY A 400 20.40 1.25 19.39
CA GLY A 400 19.83 1.93 20.57
C GLY A 400 19.93 3.45 20.45
N GLU A 401 21.11 3.96 20.08
CA GLU A 401 21.35 5.39 19.88
C GLU A 401 20.52 5.95 18.72
N LEU A 402 20.52 5.28 17.56
CA LEU A 402 19.76 5.70 16.38
C LEU A 402 18.25 5.77 16.68
N THR A 403 17.73 4.75 17.38
CA THR A 403 16.32 4.69 17.78
C THR A 403 15.99 5.79 18.80
N ALA A 404 16.85 6.04 19.78
CA ALA A 404 16.63 7.08 20.79
C ALA A 404 16.60 8.48 20.14
N LYS A 405 17.58 8.79 19.28
CA LYS A 405 17.65 10.05 18.54
C LYS A 405 16.42 10.24 17.64
N GLY A 406 16.03 9.22 16.88
CA GLY A 406 14.86 9.29 16.00
C GLY A 406 13.54 9.46 16.76
N LYS A 407 13.34 8.76 17.89
CA LYS A 407 12.16 8.93 18.75
C LYS A 407 12.07 10.33 19.35
N LEU A 408 13.20 10.91 19.75
CA LEU A 408 13.25 12.29 20.23
C LEU A 408 12.86 13.28 19.13
N ALA A 409 13.41 13.10 17.92
CA ALA A 409 13.07 13.93 16.76
C ALA A 409 11.57 13.83 16.39
N LEU A 410 10.99 12.62 16.40
CA LEU A 410 9.55 12.45 16.15
C LEU A 410 8.68 13.18 17.17
N ARG A 411 9.05 13.14 18.46
CA ARG A 411 8.33 13.89 19.51
C ARG A 411 8.40 15.39 19.27
N ALA A 412 9.56 15.90 18.87
CA ALA A 412 9.75 17.31 18.57
C ALA A 412 8.91 17.76 17.35
N VAL A 413 8.93 16.98 16.27
CA VAL A 413 8.11 17.25 15.07
C VAL A 413 6.61 17.20 15.40
N GLY A 414 6.18 16.19 16.17
CA GLY A 414 4.77 16.08 16.60
C GLY A 414 4.31 17.26 17.47
N ALA A 415 5.17 17.76 18.37
CA ALA A 415 4.88 18.95 19.17
C ALA A 415 4.78 20.22 18.29
N ALA A 416 5.67 20.37 17.31
CA ALA A 416 5.62 21.47 16.35
C ALA A 416 4.34 21.43 15.50
N GLN A 417 3.93 20.24 15.06
CA GLN A 417 2.70 20.06 14.28
C GLN A 417 1.46 20.45 15.07
N GLN A 418 1.36 20.04 16.34
CA GLN A 418 0.27 20.47 17.23
C GLN A 418 0.23 21.99 17.43
N LEU A 419 1.37 22.67 17.40
CA LEU A 419 1.45 24.13 17.52
C LEU A 419 0.97 24.81 16.22
N VAL A 420 1.39 24.31 15.05
CA VAL A 420 0.96 24.83 13.74
C VAL A 420 -0.54 24.64 13.52
N GLU A 421 -1.10 23.50 13.92
CA GLU A 421 -2.55 23.22 13.84
C GLU A 421 -3.42 24.15 14.71
N ARG A 422 -2.84 24.83 15.70
CA ARG A 422 -3.54 25.80 16.57
C ARG A 422 -3.50 27.23 16.03
N LEU A 423 -2.72 27.52 15.00
CA LEU A 423 -2.63 28.85 14.39
C LEU A 423 -3.81 29.08 13.42
N PRO A 424 -4.30 30.33 13.28
CA PRO A 424 -5.39 30.64 12.35
C PRO A 424 -5.03 30.28 10.91
N LEU A 425 -6.00 29.73 10.18
CA LEU A 425 -5.85 29.23 8.82
C LEU A 425 -5.48 30.38 7.86
N GLY A 426 -4.29 30.30 7.28
CA GLY A 426 -3.84 31.18 6.20
C GLY A 426 -2.88 30.39 5.30
N ALA A 427 -2.69 30.83 4.05
CA ALA A 427 -1.89 30.08 3.06
C ALA A 427 -0.48 29.67 3.55
N ARG A 428 0.12 30.42 4.50
CA ARG A 428 1.43 30.10 5.09
C ARG A 428 1.40 28.96 6.11
N SER A 429 0.32 28.79 6.89
CA SER A 429 0.24 27.71 7.89
C SER A 429 0.05 26.34 7.25
N THR A 430 -0.60 26.28 6.08
CA THR A 430 -0.72 25.06 5.27
C THR A 430 0.64 24.53 4.83
N HIS A 431 1.51 25.40 4.29
CA HIS A 431 2.85 25.00 3.85
C HIS A 431 3.74 24.44 4.98
N TRP A 432 3.69 25.04 6.17
CA TRP A 432 4.46 24.54 7.32
C TRP A 432 3.95 23.19 7.83
N SER A 433 2.63 22.99 7.80
CA SER A 433 2.01 21.71 8.16
C SER A 433 2.45 20.61 7.19
N ASP A 434 2.48 20.91 5.89
CA ASP A 434 2.90 19.96 4.86
C ASP A 434 4.37 19.56 5.03
N ASP A 435 5.26 20.52 5.26
CA ASP A 435 6.69 20.27 5.48
C ASP A 435 6.92 19.44 6.76
N LEU A 436 6.24 19.74 7.87
CA LEU A 436 6.34 18.97 9.11
C LEU A 436 5.84 17.53 8.93
N THR A 437 4.74 17.35 8.21
CA THR A 437 4.19 16.03 7.87
C THR A 437 5.19 15.23 7.03
N GLU A 438 5.85 15.87 6.07
CA GLU A 438 6.89 15.24 5.26
C GLU A 438 8.10 14.81 6.11
N GLN A 439 8.54 15.67 7.04
CA GLN A 439 9.64 15.35 7.95
C GLN A 439 9.28 14.19 8.90
N GLN A 440 8.06 14.20 9.45
CA GLN A 440 7.57 13.09 10.27
C GLN A 440 7.61 11.78 9.47
N ALA A 441 7.05 11.78 8.24
CA ALA A 441 7.04 10.61 7.38
C ALA A 441 8.47 10.14 7.00
N LYS A 442 9.43 11.05 6.82
CA LYS A 442 10.85 10.69 6.59
C LYS A 442 11.46 10.01 7.82
N LEU A 443 11.24 10.55 9.02
CA LEU A 443 11.75 9.99 10.28
C LEU A 443 11.13 8.61 10.57
N GLU A 444 9.82 8.47 10.41
CA GLU A 444 9.13 7.18 10.59
C GLU A 444 9.67 6.12 9.63
N ARG A 445 9.87 6.47 8.35
CA ARG A 445 10.49 5.57 7.37
C ARG A 445 11.91 5.19 7.74
N SER A 446 12.74 6.16 8.15
CA SER A 446 14.12 5.90 8.56
C SER A 446 14.20 4.95 9.76
N LEU A 447 13.36 5.15 10.78
CA LEU A 447 13.30 4.28 11.96
C LEU A 447 12.80 2.88 11.61
N ASN A 448 11.81 2.77 10.72
CA ASN A 448 11.30 1.47 10.28
C ASN A 448 12.38 0.67 9.53
N LEU A 449 13.12 1.32 8.62
CA LEU A 449 14.24 0.68 7.91
C LEU A 449 15.35 0.25 8.90
N ALA A 450 15.69 1.10 9.88
CA ALA A 450 16.67 0.75 10.89
C ALA A 450 16.23 -0.42 11.78
N ASP A 451 14.95 -0.54 12.15
CA ASP A 451 14.46 -1.66 12.96
C ASP A 451 14.41 -2.98 12.18
N LEU A 452 13.98 -2.94 10.91
CA LEU A 452 13.87 -4.11 10.05
C LEU A 452 15.24 -4.65 9.61
N TYR A 453 16.10 -3.78 9.11
CA TYR A 453 17.35 -4.19 8.48
C TYR A 453 18.58 -4.08 9.38
N GLY A 454 18.53 -3.26 10.43
CA GLY A 454 19.69 -3.01 11.29
C GLY A 454 20.21 -4.25 12.01
N VAL A 455 19.40 -5.32 12.14
CA VAL A 455 19.87 -6.60 12.70
C VAL A 455 20.94 -7.22 11.81
N TYR A 456 20.76 -7.20 10.48
CA TYR A 456 21.65 -7.87 9.54
C TYR A 456 23.02 -7.19 9.42
N THR A 457 23.06 -5.88 9.66
CA THR A 457 24.30 -5.10 9.69
C THR A 457 25.06 -5.21 11.02
N GLU A 458 24.49 -5.90 12.01
CA GLU A 458 25.13 -6.23 13.30
C GLU A 458 25.53 -7.71 13.39
N VAL A 459 25.16 -8.53 12.38
CA VAL A 459 25.60 -9.92 12.29
C VAL A 459 27.09 -9.94 11.96
N ASP A 460 27.85 -10.69 12.74
CA ASP A 460 29.30 -10.83 12.62
C ASP A 460 29.64 -12.31 12.44
N CYS A 461 29.23 -12.86 11.30
CA CYS A 461 29.44 -14.27 10.94
C CYS A 461 30.13 -14.40 9.59
N ILE A 462 30.82 -15.51 9.41
CA ILE A 462 31.41 -15.93 8.13
C ILE A 462 30.79 -17.27 7.80
N TYR A 463 30.04 -17.35 6.70
CA TYR A 463 29.48 -18.62 6.24
C TYR A 463 30.57 -19.45 5.55
N ASP A 464 30.85 -20.62 6.10
CA ASP A 464 31.68 -21.62 5.44
C ASP A 464 31.00 -22.07 4.15
N THR A 465 31.73 -22.21 3.05
CA THR A 465 31.21 -22.62 1.73
C THR A 465 31.94 -23.85 1.21
N HIS A 466 32.63 -24.59 2.09
CA HIS A 466 33.53 -25.68 1.71
C HIS A 466 32.87 -26.76 0.83
N ASN A 467 31.67 -27.22 1.18
CA ASN A 467 30.92 -28.22 0.42
C ASN A 467 30.51 -27.70 -0.96
N LEU A 468 30.01 -26.46 -1.04
CA LEU A 468 29.61 -25.86 -2.32
C LEU A 468 30.81 -25.63 -3.24
N ILE A 469 31.92 -25.14 -2.70
CA ILE A 469 33.15 -24.90 -3.46
C ILE A 469 33.82 -26.22 -3.86
N SER A 470 33.81 -27.22 -2.99
CA SER A 470 34.28 -28.57 -3.35
C SER A 470 33.48 -29.16 -4.51
N LEU A 471 32.19 -28.85 -4.62
CA LEU A 471 31.37 -29.22 -5.77
C LEU A 471 31.79 -28.46 -7.04
N TRP A 472 31.99 -27.14 -6.95
CA TRP A 472 32.50 -26.30 -8.04
C TRP A 472 33.83 -26.83 -8.61
N GLU A 473 34.77 -27.16 -7.73
CA GLU A 473 36.12 -27.61 -8.09
C GLU A 473 36.15 -29.00 -8.76
N ARG A 474 35.07 -29.78 -8.67
CA ARG A 474 34.92 -31.06 -9.37
C ARG A 474 34.28 -30.92 -10.75
N LEU A 475 33.66 -29.78 -11.06
CA LEU A 475 33.04 -29.55 -12.37
C LEU A 475 34.12 -29.36 -13.45
N PRO A 476 33.90 -29.87 -14.68
CA PRO A 476 34.77 -29.58 -15.80
C PRO A 476 34.68 -28.10 -16.21
N PRO A 477 35.69 -27.57 -16.92
CA PRO A 477 35.69 -26.16 -17.37
C PRO A 477 34.46 -25.74 -18.17
N SER A 478 33.90 -26.62 -19.01
CA SER A 478 32.69 -26.34 -19.80
C SER A 478 31.45 -26.13 -18.93
N GLU A 479 31.27 -26.95 -17.89
CA GLU A 479 30.18 -26.79 -16.92
C GLU A 479 30.39 -25.55 -16.06
N ARG A 480 31.63 -25.25 -15.65
CA ARG A 480 31.95 -24.02 -14.92
C ARG A 480 31.65 -22.75 -15.72
N ALA A 481 31.92 -22.78 -17.03
CA ALA A 481 31.59 -21.68 -17.93
C ALA A 481 30.08 -21.51 -18.11
N THR A 482 29.33 -22.61 -18.11
CA THR A 482 27.87 -22.60 -18.30
C THR A 482 27.13 -22.26 -17.00
N PHE A 483 27.62 -22.73 -15.85
CA PHE A 483 27.00 -22.57 -14.54
C PHE A 483 28.00 -21.96 -13.55
N PRO A 484 28.43 -20.70 -13.71
CA PRO A 484 29.33 -20.06 -12.76
C PRO A 484 28.63 -19.86 -11.39
N PHE A 485 29.27 -20.32 -10.31
CA PHE A 485 28.78 -20.06 -8.94
C PHE A 485 29.92 -19.90 -7.90
N ASP A 486 31.15 -19.63 -8.34
CA ASP A 486 32.26 -19.29 -7.45
C ASP A 486 32.38 -17.78 -7.26
N PRO A 487 32.07 -17.23 -6.06
CA PRO A 487 32.10 -15.80 -5.82
C PRO A 487 33.44 -15.10 -6.12
N ALA A 488 34.56 -15.82 -6.14
CA ALA A 488 35.87 -15.27 -6.50
C ALA A 488 35.95 -14.79 -7.96
N THR A 489 34.97 -15.14 -8.80
CA THR A 489 35.00 -14.87 -10.24
C THR A 489 34.42 -13.50 -10.64
N PHE A 490 33.90 -12.70 -9.71
CA PHE A 490 33.39 -11.36 -9.99
C PHE A 490 33.96 -10.27 -9.06
N SER A 491 33.95 -9.03 -9.54
CA SER A 491 34.38 -7.84 -8.77
C SER A 491 33.18 -7.13 -8.17
N TRP A 492 33.24 -6.84 -6.86
CA TRP A 492 32.22 -6.04 -6.16
C TRP A 492 32.02 -4.67 -6.78
N HIS A 493 33.10 -4.01 -7.21
CA HIS A 493 33.01 -2.69 -7.83
C HIS A 493 32.20 -2.73 -9.12
N HIS A 494 32.50 -3.68 -10.02
CA HIS A 494 31.73 -3.88 -11.24
C HIS A 494 30.27 -4.22 -10.92
N TYR A 495 30.04 -5.16 -10.01
CA TYR A 495 28.68 -5.57 -9.61
C TYR A 495 27.85 -4.39 -9.08
N PHE A 496 28.39 -3.58 -8.16
CA PHE A 496 27.64 -2.45 -7.62
C PHE A 496 27.48 -1.32 -8.63
N GLN A 497 28.55 -0.87 -9.27
CA GLN A 497 28.53 0.32 -10.13
C GLN A 497 27.77 0.10 -11.45
N GLU A 498 27.91 -1.08 -12.06
CA GLU A 498 27.39 -1.33 -13.40
C GLU A 498 26.09 -2.16 -13.41
N VAL A 499 25.84 -2.97 -12.37
CA VAL A 499 24.72 -3.92 -12.37
C VAL A 499 23.66 -3.58 -11.32
N HIS A 500 24.03 -3.64 -10.03
CA HIS A 500 23.08 -3.61 -8.93
C HIS A 500 22.52 -2.20 -8.65
N LEU A 501 23.37 -1.19 -8.44
CA LEU A 501 22.90 0.18 -8.12
C LEU A 501 22.09 0.82 -9.27
N PRO A 502 22.48 0.66 -10.56
CA PRO A 502 21.63 1.08 -11.68
C PRO A 502 20.26 0.38 -11.67
N THR A 503 20.23 -0.90 -11.32
CA THR A 503 18.99 -1.69 -11.19
C THR A 503 18.11 -1.15 -10.08
N VAL A 504 18.66 -0.86 -8.89
CA VAL A 504 17.93 -0.27 -7.77
C VAL A 504 17.27 1.05 -8.18
N ILE A 505 17.98 1.93 -8.90
CA ILE A 505 17.40 3.18 -9.42
C ILE A 505 16.28 2.90 -10.43
N ARG A 506 16.51 1.99 -11.39
CA ARG A 506 15.52 1.63 -12.41
C ARG A 506 14.24 1.09 -11.78
N MET A 507 14.37 0.21 -10.79
CA MET A 507 13.24 -0.36 -10.05
C MET A 507 12.55 0.68 -9.19
N ALA A 508 13.30 1.51 -8.47
CA ALA A 508 12.73 2.61 -7.71
C ALA A 508 11.95 3.56 -8.63
N ARG A 509 12.44 3.87 -9.85
CA ARG A 509 11.71 4.65 -10.87
C ARG A 509 10.50 3.93 -11.44
N ALA A 510 10.48 2.60 -11.46
CA ALA A 510 9.32 1.81 -11.90
C ALA A 510 8.25 1.67 -10.79
N ASP A 511 8.66 1.62 -9.52
CA ASP A 511 7.76 1.64 -8.36
C ASP A 511 7.30 3.07 -7.99
N THR A 512 8.08 4.10 -8.34
CA THR A 512 7.70 5.52 -8.22
C THR A 512 7.16 6.12 -9.52
N GLY A 513 7.30 5.39 -10.64
CA GLY A 513 6.70 5.71 -11.92
C GLY A 513 5.29 5.14 -12.02
N PRO A 514 4.40 5.76 -12.81
CA PRO A 514 3.05 5.24 -12.97
C PRO A 514 3.09 3.84 -13.60
N ARG A 515 2.83 2.80 -12.79
CA ARG A 515 2.68 1.40 -13.25
C ARG A 515 1.71 1.35 -14.44
N GLN A 516 2.21 0.99 -15.63
CA GLN A 516 1.38 0.61 -16.77
C GLN A 516 1.12 -0.90 -16.73
N GLY A 517 -0.03 -1.26 -16.17
CA GLY A 517 -0.59 -2.60 -16.18
C GLY A 517 -2.02 -2.54 -15.62
N PRO A 518 -2.93 -3.47 -15.95
CA PRO A 518 -4.30 -3.45 -15.43
C PRO A 518 -4.29 -3.90 -13.96
N GLY A 519 -3.94 -2.97 -13.07
CA GLY A 519 -4.17 -2.97 -11.63
C GLY A 519 -5.26 -1.96 -11.25
N PRO A 520 -5.74 -1.97 -9.99
CA PRO A 520 -6.95 -1.25 -9.58
C PRO A 520 -6.80 0.25 -9.80
N SER A 521 -7.88 0.90 -10.22
CA SER A 521 -7.99 2.32 -10.59
C SER A 521 -7.23 3.26 -9.63
N GLY A 522 -6.07 3.79 -10.03
CA GLY A 522 -5.29 4.66 -9.14
C GLY A 522 -3.93 5.08 -9.69
N SER A 523 -3.85 5.57 -10.92
CA SER A 523 -2.63 6.22 -11.43
C SER A 523 -2.71 7.74 -11.20
N THR A 524 -1.68 8.32 -10.60
CA THR A 524 -1.48 9.76 -10.36
C THR A 524 -0.56 10.43 -11.39
N ALA A 525 -0.28 9.78 -12.53
CA ALA A 525 0.30 10.50 -13.67
C ALA A 525 -0.67 11.61 -14.13
N PRO A 526 -0.20 12.80 -14.54
CA PRO A 526 -1.04 13.75 -15.25
C PRO A 526 -1.49 13.07 -16.54
N LYS A 527 -2.74 12.62 -16.59
CA LYS A 527 -3.35 12.22 -17.85
C LYS A 527 -3.38 13.45 -18.75
N PRO A 528 -3.12 13.31 -20.06
CA PRO A 528 -3.19 14.43 -21.00
C PRO A 528 -4.49 15.22 -20.79
N GLU A 529 -4.35 16.55 -20.76
CA GLU A 529 -5.43 17.50 -20.50
C GLU A 529 -6.53 17.38 -21.57
N THR A 530 -7.54 16.57 -21.28
CA THR A 530 -8.92 16.70 -21.76
C THR A 530 -9.80 15.87 -20.80
N SER A 531 -10.59 16.55 -19.98
CA SER A 531 -10.94 16.08 -18.64
C SER A 531 -11.81 14.80 -18.59
N THR A 532 -11.41 13.82 -17.77
CA THR A 532 -12.10 12.53 -17.58
C THR A 532 -13.56 12.66 -17.15
N ALA A 533 -13.92 13.59 -16.25
CA ALA A 533 -15.32 13.76 -15.85
C ALA A 533 -16.20 14.30 -16.98
N LEU A 534 -15.67 15.18 -17.84
CA LEU A 534 -16.40 15.65 -19.03
C LEU A 534 -16.50 14.56 -20.10
N ASN A 535 -15.45 13.74 -20.26
CA ASN A 535 -15.51 12.59 -21.16
C ASN A 535 -16.52 11.55 -20.67
N THR A 536 -16.56 11.27 -19.36
CA THR A 536 -17.57 10.38 -18.77
C THR A 536 -18.98 10.96 -18.90
N LEU A 537 -19.15 12.28 -18.71
CA LEU A 537 -20.40 12.98 -18.94
C LEU A 537 -20.85 12.83 -20.41
N GLN A 538 -19.96 13.10 -21.36
CA GLN A 538 -20.25 12.95 -22.80
C GLN A 538 -20.60 11.51 -23.18
N ARG A 539 -19.87 10.51 -22.65
CA ARG A 539 -20.17 9.08 -22.89
C ARG A 539 -21.54 8.64 -22.36
N ARG A 540 -22.06 9.35 -21.36
CA ARG A 540 -23.36 9.08 -20.73
C ARG A 540 -24.47 10.00 -21.23
N ALA A 541 -24.18 10.89 -22.18
CA ALA A 541 -25.17 11.80 -22.74
C ALA A 541 -26.34 11.05 -23.38
N GLY A 542 -27.56 11.54 -23.17
CA GLY A 542 -28.80 10.93 -23.63
C GLY A 542 -29.37 9.86 -22.70
N ARG A 543 -28.67 9.49 -21.62
CA ARG A 543 -29.17 8.54 -20.62
C ARG A 543 -30.04 9.23 -19.59
N THR A 544 -31.27 8.76 -19.45
CA THR A 544 -32.24 9.26 -18.46
C THR A 544 -32.07 8.64 -17.07
N ASP A 545 -31.30 7.55 -16.96
CA ASP A 545 -30.99 6.86 -15.71
C ASP A 545 -29.72 7.40 -15.02
N VAL A 546 -29.21 8.56 -15.46
CA VAL A 546 -28.01 9.20 -14.91
C VAL A 546 -28.39 10.53 -14.26
N MET A 547 -27.83 10.79 -13.08
CA MET A 547 -27.99 12.07 -12.39
C MET A 547 -26.66 12.73 -12.01
N ALA A 548 -26.74 14.02 -11.70
CA ALA A 548 -25.68 14.78 -11.05
C ALA A 548 -26.23 15.42 -9.77
N VAL A 549 -25.67 15.02 -8.63
CA VAL A 549 -26.01 15.61 -7.33
C VAL A 549 -24.96 16.63 -6.91
N PHE A 550 -25.40 17.79 -6.44
CA PHE A 550 -24.52 18.87 -5.98
C PHE A 550 -24.86 19.25 -4.55
N ASP A 551 -23.84 19.29 -3.69
CA ASP A 551 -23.91 20.14 -2.50
C ASP A 551 -23.91 21.62 -2.93
N VAL A 552 -24.46 22.48 -2.08
CA VAL A 552 -24.66 23.91 -2.41
C VAL A 552 -23.62 24.77 -1.72
N ASP A 553 -23.64 24.81 -0.38
CA ASP A 553 -22.71 25.59 0.43
C ASP A 553 -21.28 25.06 0.26
N GLY A 554 -20.30 25.93 0.04
CA GLY A 554 -18.90 25.57 -0.20
C GLY A 554 -18.60 24.95 -1.57
N THR A 555 -19.58 24.30 -2.20
CA THR A 555 -19.45 23.60 -3.49
C THR A 555 -19.91 24.43 -4.69
N LEU A 556 -21.17 24.90 -4.71
CA LEU A 556 -21.69 25.77 -5.78
C LEU A 556 -21.54 27.25 -5.43
N ILE A 557 -21.50 27.58 -4.14
CA ILE A 557 -21.46 28.95 -3.63
C ILE A 557 -20.38 29.06 -2.55
N GLU A 558 -19.55 30.09 -2.60
CA GLU A 558 -18.55 30.39 -1.57
C GLU A 558 -19.19 31.09 -0.35
N THR A 559 -20.15 30.44 0.31
CA THR A 559 -20.83 30.93 1.52
C THR A 559 -21.32 29.75 2.37
N ASN A 560 -21.92 30.04 3.52
CA ASN A 560 -22.53 29.06 4.41
C ASN A 560 -23.89 29.56 4.93
N VAL A 561 -24.65 28.64 5.53
CA VAL A 561 -25.99 28.89 6.09
C VAL A 561 -26.04 29.99 7.16
N VAL A 562 -24.93 30.25 7.86
CA VAL A 562 -24.85 31.29 8.90
C VAL A 562 -24.85 32.68 8.28
N GLU A 563 -24.13 32.86 7.18
CA GLU A 563 -24.01 34.16 6.51
C GLU A 563 -25.35 34.62 5.92
N TYR A 564 -26.14 33.70 5.37
CA TYR A 564 -27.51 34.01 4.91
C TYR A 564 -28.42 34.45 6.05
N PHE A 565 -28.40 33.73 7.17
CA PHE A 565 -29.20 34.08 8.34
C PHE A 565 -28.84 35.47 8.88
N PHE A 566 -27.54 35.76 9.02
CA PHE A 566 -27.09 37.08 9.46
C PHE A 566 -27.56 38.19 8.52
N TRP A 567 -27.45 37.99 7.21
CA TRP A 567 -27.90 38.98 6.24
C TRP A 567 -29.41 39.24 6.35
N MET A 568 -30.22 38.18 6.44
CA MET A 568 -31.68 38.30 6.57
C MET A 568 -32.05 39.03 7.87
N ARG A 569 -31.49 38.62 9.02
CA ARG A 569 -31.79 39.23 10.32
C ARG A 569 -31.33 40.68 10.44
N LEU A 570 -30.14 41.00 9.93
CA LEU A 570 -29.65 42.39 9.97
C LEU A 570 -30.53 43.32 9.12
N LYS A 571 -31.14 42.81 8.04
CA LYS A 571 -32.05 43.56 7.19
C LYS A 571 -33.46 43.69 7.78
N ASP A 572 -33.94 42.62 8.40
CA ASP A 572 -35.25 42.50 9.06
C ASP A 572 -35.41 43.42 10.29
N GLN A 573 -34.29 43.83 10.91
CA GLN A 573 -34.31 44.60 12.16
C GLN A 573 -33.71 46.02 12.03
N PRO A 574 -34.16 46.98 12.87
CA PRO A 574 -33.61 48.34 12.87
C PRO A 574 -32.13 48.37 13.31
N LEU A 575 -31.39 49.38 12.83
CA LEU A 575 -29.94 49.54 13.13
C LEU A 575 -29.63 49.59 14.64
N SER A 576 -30.58 50.08 15.46
CA SER A 576 -30.46 50.15 16.92
C SER A 576 -30.36 48.78 17.61
N GLU A 577 -30.86 47.71 16.97
CA GLU A 577 -30.87 46.36 17.53
C GLU A 577 -29.65 45.53 17.15
N TRP A 578 -28.87 45.99 16.17
CA TRP A 578 -27.70 45.28 15.66
C TRP A 578 -26.66 44.93 16.74
N PRO A 579 -26.26 45.85 17.64
CA PRO A 579 -25.25 45.51 18.64
C PRO A 579 -25.69 44.39 19.58
N ARG A 580 -26.98 44.39 19.98
CA ARG A 580 -27.55 43.35 20.85
C ARG A 580 -27.57 42.00 20.15
N PHE A 581 -28.06 41.97 18.90
CA PHE A 581 -28.10 40.76 18.09
C PHE A 581 -26.71 40.16 17.87
N LEU A 582 -25.74 40.99 17.46
CA LEU A 582 -24.37 40.53 17.22
C LEU A 582 -23.71 40.01 18.51
N ALA A 583 -23.96 40.64 19.67
CA ALA A 583 -23.47 40.18 20.96
C ALA A 583 -24.07 38.81 21.34
N GLN A 584 -25.37 38.60 21.12
CA GLN A 584 -26.04 37.32 21.35
C GLN A 584 -25.47 36.22 20.45
N MET A 585 -25.29 36.48 19.16
CA MET A 585 -24.69 35.53 18.22
C MET A 585 -23.24 35.19 18.60
N ALA A 586 -22.45 36.21 18.98
CA ALA A 586 -21.08 36.01 19.42
C ALA A 586 -21.01 35.11 20.67
N ALA A 587 -21.92 35.28 21.63
CA ALA A 587 -22.01 34.44 22.82
C ALA A 587 -22.33 32.96 22.50
N GLN A 588 -23.10 32.70 21.44
CA GLN A 588 -23.43 31.33 21.00
C GLN A 588 -22.35 30.68 20.12
N SER A 589 -21.53 31.48 19.46
CA SER A 589 -20.52 31.00 18.50
C SER A 589 -19.56 29.90 19.01
N PRO A 590 -19.07 29.89 20.28
CA PRO A 590 -18.18 28.82 20.75
C PRO A 590 -18.87 27.46 20.79
N ARG A 591 -20.16 27.44 21.14
CA ARG A 591 -20.98 26.21 21.15
C ARG A 591 -21.16 25.67 19.74
N TRP A 592 -21.47 26.54 18.77
CA TRP A 592 -21.62 26.13 17.37
C TRP A 592 -20.33 25.59 16.78
N LEU A 593 -19.18 26.24 17.01
CA LEU A 593 -17.87 25.77 16.56
C LEU A 593 -17.52 24.40 17.18
N TYR A 594 -17.87 24.18 18.45
CA TYR A 594 -17.70 22.88 19.11
C TYR A 594 -18.56 21.80 18.44
N LEU A 595 -19.84 22.11 18.17
CA LEU A 595 -20.76 21.18 17.51
C LEU A 595 -20.37 20.90 16.07
N GLU A 596 -19.98 21.90 15.27
CA GLU A 596 -19.57 21.74 13.88
C GLU A 596 -18.38 20.77 13.73
N ARG A 597 -17.40 20.86 14.64
CA ARG A 597 -16.24 19.96 14.67
C ARG A 597 -16.60 18.51 15.02
N ARG A 598 -17.72 18.29 15.73
CA ARG A 598 -18.12 16.99 16.29
C ARG A 598 -19.24 16.31 15.48
N SER A 599 -20.26 17.07 15.09
CA SER A 599 -21.46 16.64 14.39
C SER A 599 -22.11 17.84 13.68
N ARG A 600 -21.97 17.88 12.34
CA ARG A 600 -22.61 18.91 11.50
C ARG A 600 -24.14 18.86 11.57
N ALA A 601 -24.72 17.70 11.86
CA ALA A 601 -26.16 17.55 12.10
C ALA A 601 -26.63 18.19 13.42
N GLU A 602 -25.86 18.04 14.51
CA GLU A 602 -26.17 18.71 15.79
C GLU A 602 -25.98 20.23 15.68
N PHE A 603 -24.95 20.67 14.94
CA PHE A 603 -24.77 22.08 14.61
C PHE A 603 -26.00 22.64 13.89
N GLN A 604 -26.46 22.01 12.80
CA GLN A 604 -27.64 22.50 12.05
C GLN A 604 -28.89 22.56 12.94
N ARG A 605 -29.17 21.52 13.75
CA ARG A 605 -30.29 21.57 14.70
C ARG A 605 -30.17 22.70 15.72
N SER A 606 -28.97 22.93 16.24
CA SER A 606 -28.75 24.00 17.21
C SER A 606 -28.79 25.39 16.59
N PHE A 607 -28.37 25.53 15.34
CA PHE A 607 -28.32 26.79 14.63
C PHE A 607 -29.70 27.20 14.09
N TYR A 608 -30.48 26.25 13.57
CA TYR A 608 -31.81 26.54 13.03
C TYR A 608 -32.88 26.91 14.07
N ARG A 609 -32.60 26.69 15.36
CA ARG A 609 -33.38 27.27 16.46
C ARG A 609 -33.38 28.79 16.47
N GLU A 610 -32.38 29.44 15.86
CA GLU A 610 -32.36 30.90 15.76
C GLU A 610 -33.44 31.46 14.81
N TYR A 611 -34.14 30.59 14.06
CA TYR A 611 -35.32 30.97 13.28
C TYR A 611 -36.61 30.96 14.11
N GLU A 612 -36.59 30.48 15.35
CA GLU A 612 -37.78 30.41 16.21
C GLU A 612 -38.43 31.80 16.39
N GLY A 613 -39.74 31.87 16.16
CA GLY A 613 -40.53 33.09 16.30
C GLY A 613 -40.45 34.07 15.12
N LEU A 614 -39.70 33.76 14.06
CA LEU A 614 -39.66 34.58 12.85
C LEU A 614 -40.87 34.29 11.94
N GLU A 615 -41.37 35.33 11.28
CA GLU A 615 -42.47 35.21 10.31
C GLU A 615 -41.99 34.51 9.04
N ALA A 616 -42.65 33.41 8.68
CA ALA A 616 -42.18 32.52 7.62
C ALA A 616 -42.23 33.17 6.23
N GLU A 617 -43.28 33.94 5.95
CA GLU A 617 -43.43 34.66 4.66
C GLU A 617 -42.39 35.77 4.50
N GLU A 618 -42.12 36.53 5.55
CA GLU A 618 -41.10 37.58 5.51
C GLU A 618 -39.71 37.00 5.24
N MET A 619 -39.35 35.91 5.92
CA MET A 619 -38.07 35.23 5.67
C MET A 619 -37.98 34.67 4.25
N ARG A 620 -39.06 34.09 3.68
CA ARG A 620 -39.11 33.65 2.28
C ARG A 620 -38.86 34.80 1.30
N LEU A 621 -39.45 35.97 1.58
CA LEU A 621 -39.28 37.17 0.77
C LEU A 621 -37.83 37.66 0.81
N LEU A 622 -37.25 37.72 2.02
CA LEU A 622 -35.83 38.04 2.22
C LEU A 622 -34.90 37.00 1.56
N GLY A 623 -35.25 35.72 1.58
CA GLY A 623 -34.51 34.66 0.89
C GLY A 623 -34.46 34.85 -0.63
N ARG A 624 -35.59 35.22 -1.24
CA ARG A 624 -35.65 35.59 -2.68
C ARG A 624 -34.79 36.82 -2.98
N GLU A 625 -34.75 37.80 -2.09
CA GLU A 625 -33.86 38.95 -2.25
C GLU A 625 -32.38 38.57 -2.06
N ALA A 626 -32.07 37.68 -1.12
CA ALA A 626 -30.72 37.17 -0.86
C ALA A 626 -30.14 36.44 -2.07
N LEU A 627 -30.96 35.86 -2.95
CA LEU A 627 -30.51 35.28 -4.23
C LEU A 627 -29.68 36.30 -5.03
N GLN A 628 -30.21 37.50 -5.24
CA GLN A 628 -29.51 38.55 -6.01
C GLN A 628 -28.41 39.21 -5.18
N ALA A 629 -28.68 39.43 -3.90
CA ALA A 629 -27.87 40.27 -3.03
C ALA A 629 -26.65 39.54 -2.44
N VAL A 630 -26.71 38.20 -2.37
CA VAL A 630 -25.67 37.34 -1.76
C VAL A 630 -25.32 36.16 -2.68
N THR A 631 -26.30 35.32 -3.06
CA THR A 631 -26.05 34.03 -3.74
C THR A 631 -25.37 34.18 -5.09
N LEU A 632 -25.93 34.95 -6.02
CA LEU A 632 -25.40 35.10 -7.38
C LEU A 632 -24.01 35.75 -7.42
N ARG A 633 -23.68 36.56 -6.42
CA ARG A 633 -22.36 37.19 -6.26
C ARG A 633 -21.31 36.22 -5.74
N ARG A 634 -21.71 35.08 -5.15
CA ARG A 634 -20.77 34.14 -4.55
C ARG A 634 -20.75 32.78 -5.22
N ILE A 635 -21.47 32.67 -6.34
CA ILE A 635 -21.57 31.46 -7.12
C ILE A 635 -20.26 31.19 -7.87
N TYR A 636 -19.85 29.92 -7.92
CA TYR A 636 -18.74 29.50 -8.76
C TYR A 636 -19.19 29.37 -10.22
N PRO A 637 -18.64 30.17 -11.16
CA PRO A 637 -19.03 30.09 -12.57
C PRO A 637 -18.82 28.70 -13.18
N GLU A 638 -17.77 27.98 -12.74
CA GLU A 638 -17.50 26.60 -13.13
C GLU A 638 -18.64 25.65 -12.74
N GLY A 639 -19.20 25.81 -11.54
CA GLY A 639 -20.33 25.01 -11.04
C GLY A 639 -21.56 25.21 -11.90
N MET A 640 -21.87 26.45 -12.27
CA MET A 640 -23.00 26.77 -13.16
C MET A 640 -22.83 26.16 -14.56
N ARG A 641 -21.62 26.25 -15.12
CA ARG A 641 -21.30 25.58 -16.39
C ARG A 641 -21.43 24.07 -16.27
N ARG A 642 -21.07 23.48 -15.13
CA ARG A 642 -21.18 22.04 -14.89
C ARG A 642 -22.63 21.57 -14.85
N ILE A 643 -23.49 22.28 -14.12
CA ILE A 643 -24.93 22.02 -14.08
C ILE A 643 -25.51 22.08 -15.49
N ARG A 644 -25.21 23.15 -16.24
CA ARG A 644 -25.71 23.31 -17.61
C ARG A 644 -25.33 22.14 -18.52
N ARG A 645 -24.07 21.69 -18.46
CA ARG A 645 -23.60 20.54 -19.23
C ARG A 645 -24.30 19.23 -18.87
N HIS A 646 -24.62 19.02 -17.60
CA HIS A 646 -25.41 17.85 -17.19
C HIS A 646 -26.82 17.90 -17.76
N LYS A 647 -27.48 19.08 -17.72
CA LYS A 647 -28.80 19.28 -18.34
C LYS A 647 -28.76 19.08 -19.85
N GLU A 648 -27.77 19.65 -20.54
CA GLU A 648 -27.54 19.48 -21.98
C GLU A 648 -27.29 18.00 -22.35
N ALA A 649 -26.68 17.23 -21.45
CA ALA A 649 -26.47 15.79 -21.62
C ALA A 649 -27.70 14.94 -21.28
N GLY A 650 -28.83 15.55 -20.89
CA GLY A 650 -30.07 14.84 -20.53
C GLY A 650 -30.04 14.20 -19.14
N HIS A 651 -29.03 14.50 -18.32
CA HIS A 651 -28.95 13.98 -16.95
C HIS A 651 -29.92 14.75 -16.05
N ARG A 652 -30.48 14.06 -15.06
CA ARG A 652 -31.22 14.71 -13.96
C ARG A 652 -30.25 15.45 -13.05
N VAL A 653 -30.61 16.63 -12.55
CA VAL A 653 -29.77 17.41 -11.64
C VAL A 653 -30.50 17.64 -10.33
N LEU A 654 -29.86 17.28 -9.22
CA LEU A 654 -30.38 17.42 -7.86
C LEU A 654 -29.44 18.32 -7.05
N LEU A 655 -29.99 19.36 -6.42
CA LEU A 655 -29.32 20.05 -5.32
C LEU A 655 -29.68 19.34 -4.02
N LEU A 656 -28.67 18.86 -3.30
CA LEU A 656 -28.86 18.15 -2.04
C LEU A 656 -28.04 18.85 -0.96
N THR A 657 -28.71 19.68 -0.15
CA THR A 657 -28.06 20.57 0.80
C THR A 657 -28.68 20.49 2.19
N GLY A 658 -27.89 20.85 3.20
CA GLY A 658 -28.37 21.04 4.57
C GLY A 658 -28.95 22.44 4.82
N ALA A 659 -28.86 23.36 3.86
CA ALA A 659 -29.47 24.69 3.93
C ALA A 659 -30.99 24.61 4.02
N VAL A 660 -31.61 25.62 4.65
CA VAL A 660 -33.07 25.74 4.73
C VAL A 660 -33.67 26.17 3.39
N ASP A 661 -34.85 25.65 3.09
CA ASP A 661 -35.67 25.95 1.90
C ASP A 661 -35.72 27.45 1.57
N VAL A 662 -35.97 28.29 2.57
CA VAL A 662 -35.99 29.77 2.47
C VAL A 662 -34.81 30.34 1.66
N VAL A 663 -33.62 29.75 1.79
CA VAL A 663 -32.38 30.26 1.18
C VAL A 663 -32.12 29.63 -0.19
N VAL A 664 -32.40 28.34 -0.35
CA VAL A 664 -31.94 27.56 -1.52
C VAL A 664 -33.02 27.35 -2.58
N GLU A 665 -34.30 27.40 -2.22
CA GLU A 665 -35.42 27.24 -3.16
C GLU A 665 -35.37 28.25 -4.32
N PRO A 666 -35.09 29.55 -4.10
CA PRO A 666 -34.96 30.52 -5.21
C PRO A 666 -33.84 30.17 -6.20
N LEU A 667 -32.76 29.54 -5.73
CA LEU A 667 -31.66 29.10 -6.59
C LEU A 667 -32.04 27.86 -7.41
N ALA A 668 -32.73 26.90 -6.80
CA ALA A 668 -33.22 25.71 -7.49
C ALA A 668 -34.23 26.08 -8.59
N GLU A 669 -35.16 26.99 -8.29
CA GLU A 669 -36.12 27.56 -9.24
C GLU A 669 -35.39 28.22 -10.44
N LEU A 670 -34.40 29.09 -10.15
CA LEU A 670 -33.62 29.78 -11.19
C LEU A 670 -32.87 28.80 -12.11
N LEU A 671 -32.33 27.72 -11.55
CA LEU A 671 -31.59 26.72 -12.29
C LEU A 671 -32.49 25.69 -12.99
N GLY A 672 -33.77 25.60 -12.60
CA GLY A 672 -34.70 24.58 -13.07
C GLY A 672 -34.15 23.17 -12.81
N VAL A 673 -33.84 22.87 -11.56
CA VAL A 673 -33.28 21.60 -11.08
C VAL A 673 -34.05 21.10 -9.87
N ASP A 674 -33.95 19.81 -9.58
CA ASP A 674 -34.60 19.22 -8.42
C ASP A 674 -33.88 19.65 -7.13
N LEU A 675 -34.60 19.71 -6.00
CA LEU A 675 -34.07 20.18 -4.71
C LEU A 675 -34.49 19.24 -3.58
N ASP A 676 -33.53 18.90 -2.72
CA ASP A 676 -33.74 18.29 -1.42
C ASP A 676 -32.94 19.09 -0.37
N CYS A 677 -33.65 19.70 0.57
CA CYS A 677 -33.12 20.65 1.54
C CYS A 677 -33.76 20.51 2.92
N ALA A 678 -33.25 21.27 3.89
CA ALA A 678 -33.84 21.32 5.22
C ALA A 678 -35.14 22.13 5.22
N HIS A 679 -36.17 21.64 5.90
CA HIS A 679 -37.46 22.35 6.05
C HIS A 679 -37.73 22.63 7.52
N LEU A 680 -38.06 23.88 7.84
CA LEU A 680 -38.48 24.28 9.19
C LEU A 680 -39.97 24.02 9.41
N LEU A 681 -40.34 23.61 10.62
CA LEU A 681 -41.74 23.51 11.06
C LEU A 681 -42.32 24.90 11.28
N GLN A 682 -43.61 25.03 10.97
CA GLN A 682 -44.35 26.29 11.06
C GLN A 682 -45.60 26.09 11.91
N LYS A 683 -45.90 27.09 12.74
CA LYS A 683 -47.12 27.15 13.56
C LYS A 683 -47.61 28.60 13.57
N ASP A 684 -48.88 28.81 13.21
CA ASP A 684 -49.53 30.12 13.19
C ASP A 684 -48.77 31.18 12.37
N GLY A 685 -48.14 30.77 11.25
CA GLY A 685 -47.34 31.64 10.37
C GLY A 685 -45.90 31.91 10.85
N LEU A 686 -45.52 31.42 12.03
CA LEU A 686 -44.19 31.58 12.61
C LEU A 686 -43.38 30.28 12.50
N PHE A 687 -42.07 30.40 12.31
CA PHE A 687 -41.15 29.26 12.43
C PHE A 687 -41.02 28.81 13.88
N THR A 688 -41.03 27.50 14.12
CA THR A 688 -40.82 26.93 15.47
C THR A 688 -39.35 26.71 15.80
N GLY A 689 -38.44 26.91 14.84
CA GLY A 689 -37.00 26.60 14.97
C GLY A 689 -36.66 25.10 14.89
N ASP A 690 -37.66 24.23 14.83
CA ASP A 690 -37.48 22.78 14.67
C ASP A 690 -37.54 22.37 13.20
N LEU A 691 -36.79 21.33 12.83
CA LEU A 691 -36.79 20.77 11.48
C LEU A 691 -37.91 19.73 11.30
N ARG A 692 -38.55 19.73 10.13
CA ARG A 692 -39.56 18.74 9.73
C ARG A 692 -39.00 17.33 9.59
N SER A 693 -37.73 17.22 9.18
CA SER A 693 -36.99 15.98 9.00
C SER A 693 -35.58 16.11 9.58
N PRO A 694 -34.90 14.99 9.90
CA PRO A 694 -33.50 15.04 10.30
C PRO A 694 -32.65 15.79 9.26
N PRO A 695 -31.64 16.58 9.67
CA PRO A 695 -30.82 17.32 8.73
C PRO A 695 -30.12 16.39 7.73
N SER A 696 -30.10 16.79 6.46
CA SER A 696 -29.49 16.07 5.32
C SER A 696 -27.96 16.15 5.36
N VAL A 697 -27.36 15.51 6.36
CA VAL A 697 -25.91 15.53 6.61
C VAL A 697 -25.38 14.11 6.74
N GLY A 698 -24.22 13.82 6.14
CA GLY A 698 -23.59 12.51 6.29
C GLY A 698 -24.44 11.39 5.72
N GLU A 699 -24.74 10.40 6.54
CA GLU A 699 -25.52 9.22 6.14
C GLU A 699 -26.95 9.54 5.75
N ALA A 700 -27.58 10.52 6.42
CA ALA A 700 -28.92 10.95 6.04
C ALA A 700 -28.93 11.44 4.59
N ARG A 701 -27.88 12.17 4.17
CA ARG A 701 -27.70 12.64 2.79
C ARG A 701 -27.57 11.49 1.80
N ALA A 702 -26.77 10.47 2.13
CA ALA A 702 -26.61 9.27 1.31
C ALA A 702 -27.92 8.47 1.18
N SER A 703 -28.66 8.28 2.27
CA SER A 703 -29.96 7.59 2.26
C SER A 703 -31.00 8.36 1.44
N LEU A 704 -31.08 9.69 1.58
CA LEU A 704 -31.96 10.53 0.78
C LEU A 704 -31.64 10.42 -0.71
N LEU A 705 -30.36 10.44 -1.08
CA LEU A 705 -29.94 10.24 -2.46
C LEU A 705 -30.33 8.86 -3.01
N GLN A 706 -30.21 7.80 -2.21
CA GLN A 706 -30.63 6.45 -2.61
C GLN A 706 -32.14 6.34 -2.80
N GLU A 707 -32.92 6.90 -1.87
CA GLU A 707 -34.38 6.93 -1.97
C GLU A 707 -34.84 7.72 -3.19
N TYR A 708 -34.24 8.90 -3.40
CA TYR A 708 -34.47 9.72 -4.58
C TYR A 708 -34.15 8.94 -5.86
N ALA A 709 -32.97 8.31 -5.93
CA ALA A 709 -32.57 7.53 -7.09
C ALA A 709 -33.53 6.36 -7.36
N GLY A 710 -34.01 5.68 -6.32
CA GLY A 710 -34.98 4.60 -6.43
C GLY A 710 -36.33 5.06 -7.00
N ARG A 711 -36.85 6.19 -6.52
CA ARG A 711 -38.11 6.78 -7.04
C ARG A 711 -38.02 7.23 -8.49
N HIS A 712 -36.84 7.64 -8.93
CA HIS A 712 -36.60 8.18 -10.28
C HIS A 712 -35.90 7.20 -11.23
N ALA A 713 -35.76 5.92 -10.85
CA ALA A 713 -35.08 4.88 -11.62
C ALA A 713 -33.66 5.28 -12.08
N VAL A 714 -32.92 5.98 -11.21
CA VAL A 714 -31.56 6.45 -11.48
C VAL A 714 -30.54 5.41 -11.03
N ASN A 715 -29.51 5.18 -11.84
CA ASN A 715 -28.36 4.37 -11.53
C ASN A 715 -27.23 5.21 -10.91
N LEU A 716 -27.05 5.11 -9.59
CA LEU A 716 -26.01 5.87 -8.88
C LEU A 716 -24.58 5.50 -9.31
N ALA A 717 -24.33 4.23 -9.68
CA ALA A 717 -23.02 3.80 -10.16
C ALA A 717 -22.63 4.45 -11.51
N GLU A 718 -23.59 5.00 -12.24
CA GLU A 718 -23.35 5.78 -13.47
C GLU A 718 -23.49 7.30 -13.26
N SER A 719 -23.79 7.72 -12.03
CA SER A 719 -24.08 9.12 -11.67
C SER A 719 -22.86 9.86 -11.11
N PHE A 720 -23.05 11.16 -10.88
CA PHE A 720 -22.02 12.11 -10.45
C PHE A 720 -22.41 12.75 -9.12
N ALA A 721 -21.42 13.01 -8.26
CA ALA A 721 -21.61 13.78 -7.04
C ALA A 721 -20.52 14.83 -6.87
N TYR A 722 -20.92 16.04 -6.47
CA TYR A 722 -20.05 17.20 -6.28
C TYR A 722 -20.17 17.71 -4.84
N ALA A 723 -19.07 17.73 -4.09
CA ALA A 723 -19.05 18.20 -2.70
C ALA A 723 -17.64 18.66 -2.26
N ASP A 724 -17.57 19.46 -1.19
CA ASP A 724 -16.35 20.07 -0.64
C ASP A 724 -15.97 19.59 0.77
N ALA A 725 -16.93 19.04 1.54
CA ALA A 725 -16.72 18.70 2.94
C ALA A 725 -16.64 17.18 3.21
N ILE A 726 -15.84 16.79 4.21
CA ILE A 726 -15.73 15.37 4.63
C ILE A 726 -17.06 14.77 5.11
N SER A 727 -18.02 15.62 5.51
CA SER A 727 -19.39 15.19 5.84
C SER A 727 -20.10 14.53 4.66
N ASP A 728 -19.67 14.79 3.43
CA ASP A 728 -20.30 14.33 2.20
C ASP A 728 -19.68 13.05 1.67
N LEU A 729 -18.71 12.49 2.41
CA LEU A 729 -18.07 11.24 2.09
C LEU A 729 -19.07 10.12 1.80
N PRO A 730 -20.14 9.89 2.60
CA PRO A 730 -21.12 8.84 2.29
C PRO A 730 -21.81 9.04 0.94
N MET A 731 -22.14 10.28 0.56
CA MET A 731 -22.76 10.60 -0.73
C MET A 731 -21.77 10.37 -1.89
N LEU A 732 -20.52 10.82 -1.73
CA LEU A 732 -19.46 10.64 -2.72
C LEU A 732 -19.13 9.15 -2.95
N GLU A 733 -19.22 8.31 -1.91
CA GLU A 733 -18.99 6.87 -2.01
C GLU A 733 -20.10 6.11 -2.77
N LEU A 734 -21.29 6.70 -2.92
CA LEU A 734 -22.43 6.04 -3.58
C LEU A 734 -22.39 6.14 -5.11
N VAL A 735 -21.70 7.14 -5.64
CA VAL A 735 -21.71 7.42 -7.08
C VAL A 735 -20.51 6.83 -7.80
N GLY A 736 -20.65 6.53 -9.09
CA GLY A 736 -19.51 6.09 -9.89
C GLY A 736 -18.54 7.21 -10.29
N THR A 737 -18.93 8.47 -10.16
CA THR A 737 -18.07 9.62 -10.51
C THR A 737 -18.10 10.70 -9.43
N PRO A 738 -17.40 10.49 -8.30
CA PRO A 738 -17.22 11.53 -7.29
C PRO A 738 -16.25 12.61 -7.77
N VAL A 739 -16.64 13.87 -7.60
CA VAL A 739 -15.82 15.04 -7.92
C VAL A 739 -15.77 15.93 -6.70
N VAL A 740 -14.58 16.10 -6.16
CA VAL A 740 -14.34 16.84 -4.94
C VAL A 740 -14.00 18.29 -5.30
N ILE A 741 -14.76 19.26 -4.79
CA ILE A 741 -14.65 20.68 -5.14
C ILE A 741 -14.04 21.44 -3.98
N ASN A 742 -12.97 22.20 -4.20
CA ASN A 742 -12.38 23.08 -3.17
C ASN A 742 -12.26 22.44 -1.76
N PRO A 743 -11.78 21.17 -1.61
CA PRO A 743 -11.99 20.41 -0.39
C PRO A 743 -11.28 20.96 0.84
N ASP A 744 -11.88 20.66 2.00
CA ASP A 744 -11.20 20.70 3.30
C ASP A 744 -9.99 19.72 3.35
N ALA A 745 -9.11 19.90 4.33
CA ALA A 745 -7.89 19.09 4.43
C ALA A 745 -8.15 17.57 4.58
N ARG A 746 -9.25 17.18 5.24
CA ARG A 746 -9.59 15.77 5.48
C ARG A 746 -10.18 15.12 4.22
N LEU A 747 -11.09 15.80 3.53
CA LEU A 747 -11.64 15.31 2.26
C LEU A 747 -10.56 15.29 1.18
N SER A 748 -9.66 16.27 1.15
CA SER A 748 -8.50 16.27 0.24
C SER A 748 -7.63 15.02 0.45
N GLN A 749 -7.27 14.72 1.69
CA GLN A 749 -6.50 13.52 2.02
C GLN A 749 -7.24 12.24 1.60
N HIS A 750 -8.56 12.17 1.79
CA HIS A 750 -9.36 11.02 1.38
C HIS A 750 -9.44 10.88 -0.14
N ALA A 751 -9.59 12.00 -0.86
CA ALA A 751 -9.63 12.03 -2.30
C ALA A 751 -8.31 11.53 -2.90
N ASP A 752 -7.17 11.96 -2.36
CA ASP A 752 -5.84 11.50 -2.77
C ASP A 752 -5.68 9.99 -2.58
N GLN A 753 -6.14 9.45 -1.45
CA GLN A 753 -6.09 8.00 -1.17
C GLN A 753 -6.96 7.18 -2.12
N ARG A 754 -8.11 7.73 -2.57
CA ARG A 754 -9.05 7.05 -3.47
C ARG A 754 -8.79 7.33 -4.95
N GLY A 755 -7.83 8.20 -5.27
CA GLY A 755 -7.62 8.71 -6.62
C GLY A 755 -8.84 9.47 -7.15
N TRP A 756 -9.64 10.07 -6.27
CA TRP A 756 -10.79 10.89 -6.65
C TRP A 756 -10.32 12.22 -7.24
N ARG A 757 -11.13 12.77 -8.14
CA ARG A 757 -10.79 14.04 -8.79
C ARG A 757 -11.03 15.19 -7.83
N VAL A 758 -10.00 16.02 -7.65
CA VAL A 758 -10.12 17.31 -6.98
C VAL A 758 -10.15 18.43 -8.03
N GLU A 759 -11.18 19.26 -8.01
CA GLU A 759 -11.28 20.49 -8.82
C GLU A 759 -11.22 21.72 -7.92
N ARG A 760 -10.51 22.76 -8.38
CA ARG A 760 -10.41 24.04 -7.67
C ARG A 760 -11.13 25.12 -8.47
N TRP A 761 -12.37 25.43 -8.09
CA TRP A 761 -13.17 26.46 -8.76
C TRP A 761 -12.89 27.83 -8.16
N LYS A 762 -12.88 28.87 -9.00
CA LYS A 762 -12.53 30.24 -8.60
C LYS A 762 -13.74 31.14 -8.75
N MET A 763 -13.89 32.09 -7.84
CA MET A 763 -14.91 33.13 -8.01
C MET A 763 -14.58 34.05 -9.19
N ALA A 764 -15.62 34.71 -9.71
CA ALA A 764 -15.44 35.84 -10.61
C ALA A 764 -14.72 37.01 -9.89
N PRO A 765 -13.87 37.78 -10.59
CA PRO A 765 -13.27 39.00 -10.05
C PRO A 765 -14.34 40.03 -9.66
N GLY A 766 -14.12 40.80 -8.59
CA GLY A 766 -15.02 41.89 -8.16
C GLY A 766 -16.05 41.51 -7.08
N ASN A 767 -16.09 40.24 -6.67
CA ASN A 767 -16.94 39.79 -5.57
C ASN A 767 -16.38 40.18 -4.20
N TRP A 768 -17.26 40.48 -3.25
CA TRP A 768 -16.87 40.85 -1.89
C TRP A 768 -16.40 39.65 -1.06
N ARG A 769 -15.36 39.86 -0.26
CA ARG A 769 -14.98 38.98 0.86
C ARG A 769 -15.40 39.66 2.17
N LEU A 770 -15.71 38.85 3.18
CA LEU A 770 -16.20 39.32 4.48
C LEU A 770 -15.31 40.41 5.10
N PRO A 771 -15.90 41.36 5.87
CA PRO A 771 -17.32 41.44 6.27
C PRO A 771 -18.24 42.07 5.20
N MET A 772 -19.52 41.65 5.17
CA MET A 772 -20.52 42.26 4.28
C MET A 772 -20.83 43.71 4.73
N PRO A 773 -20.87 44.70 3.80
CA PRO A 773 -21.31 46.05 4.13
C PRO A 773 -22.80 46.07 4.50
N ASP A 774 -23.23 47.08 5.27
CA ASP A 774 -24.64 47.25 5.66
C ASP A 774 -25.55 47.13 4.42
N PRO A 775 -26.52 46.18 4.40
CA PRO A 775 -27.43 45.97 3.28
C PRO A 775 -28.22 47.22 2.86
N ARG A 776 -28.28 48.24 3.73
CA ARG A 776 -28.97 49.53 3.50
C ARG A 776 -28.03 50.64 3.01
N SER A 777 -26.71 50.44 3.08
CA SER A 777 -25.73 51.48 2.74
C SER A 777 -25.75 51.84 1.25
N ALA A 778 -25.38 53.07 0.92
CA ALA A 778 -25.24 53.53 -0.47
C ALA A 778 -24.14 52.73 -1.20
N THR A 779 -23.06 52.41 -0.51
CA THR A 779 -21.95 51.58 -0.99
C THR A 779 -22.39 50.16 -1.32
N TYR A 780 -23.26 49.58 -0.48
CA TYR A 780 -23.86 48.28 -0.75
C TYR A 780 -24.79 48.34 -1.97
N ARG A 781 -25.65 49.36 -2.07
CA ARG A 781 -26.59 49.53 -3.19
C ARG A 781 -25.90 49.81 -4.52
N GLU A 782 -24.82 50.59 -4.54
CA GLU A 782 -24.07 50.89 -5.75
C GLU A 782 -23.31 49.65 -6.24
N ALA A 783 -22.68 48.94 -5.31
CA ALA A 783 -22.04 47.67 -5.62
C ALA A 783 -23.05 46.57 -5.92
N ALA A 784 -24.29 46.62 -5.41
CA ALA A 784 -25.41 45.73 -5.76
C ALA A 784 -25.83 45.87 -7.23
N ARG A 785 -25.68 47.08 -7.80
CA ARG A 785 -26.02 47.41 -9.18
C ARG A 785 -24.93 47.05 -10.19
N ARG A 786 -23.66 47.01 -9.75
CA ARG A 786 -22.53 46.50 -10.53
C ARG A 786 -22.48 44.98 -10.43
#